data_AF-A0A081C7H6-F1
#
_entry.id   AF-A0A081C7H6-F1
#
_cell.length_a   1.000
_cell.length_b   1.000
_cell.length_c   1.000
_cell.angle_alpha   90.00
_cell.angle_beta   90.00
_cell.angle_gamma   90.00
#
_symmetry.space_group_name_H-M   'P 1'
#
loop_
_entity.id
_entity.type
_entity.pdbx_description
1 polymer ?
#
loop_
_entity_poly.entity_id
_entity_poly.type
_entity_poly.pdbx_seq_one_letter_code
_entity_poly.pdbx_strand_id
1 'polypeptide(L)'
;MKRFMIFLTFILGFTAAYTQSQAASSEGQQERIRSMGLPSHYEFSLNPMASLTLKGESHEVGGHLALSLYRPFWHPIFGLGLTGEGYLGSFEGEGDVEGGLRALAGVKLLFSQVGLDYSISGNEFDFIASWAFPLERGGIFGHGQQLRLNWIPGRDHSLHLGLNFPLRQPHLGQTRPAQDRVKLPTVSSSLLTFKQSELSPELEQTLELLEHAAEWIARYTTPFFDQVNLEKDEKELEKFERAVQTLKTHLNFSDEFYPQGHSFQAEIETYHQMFEQAFILTFDEAQGTTGDRTQSLRIAEKARELILQDVIMPYNQLLGRVKTPDSLKNLSVQAVNDFNSWLSVTTPLSALQRNQLVTVLQRVLAILEQQRKKTKSIWKDSEVVWIPLQYGLRPEQYDTQGELNALLEQITQQQFSDANQIYYIINEEFQSELTDSILQAQDYHILWIHDYRGVTPEGEPDSIGLRQTVRAYLAALTQAVRNYETTGKIPLYLILLDQYYYESNNGALWMELLQNPLEHEMRLSAKYAYWNEMIQQAQAELRQAVADSALLQQRVRQYGQKWLLNTLKVHVNITNPSDYSFRSAHLIPHIPFAPDDLMRDHRKIVLYDVSEQDPGKGRAIYTGMGVGEHYTGPTWEDRAILVKGPALVSVKDAAREVLVNQGFDADDIPQHLRKQSFPVNYAEMIRNLRKQGWTATVMDLHNQTGFRAKPVNALKASLYSLMPPGSTIIVPDSLWNSPFWGGLLVGAALRGCRVLLIAPALDNAPSDGFPQMSRAQELFTRLILLQNNLQAELDATGGMLKVGVYTRRSDVNDTRAMLNEFRQGLSHYPFLKTIFPFLPEVYAVIEDVDQNLKLAGFQMSFHTEDLEKRQPKLHLKTNFFASASFPDLLAWNGWDQVFNAYLYYRSKYRPGPQDNLEPRNIPSDLRDAYNVAARPYWQSLSEDEQQRAIYYLTVGSQNQDYRGMIMDGEAACVVAGYDSLVAMLDFFFMSGLTTWIDDPGDLEKYLPAQKGWRKLLGRYIMKAL
;
A
#
# COMPACT_ATOMS: atom_id res chain seq x y z
N MET A 1 24.00 -5.61 46.85
CA MET A 1 22.68 -6.29 46.78
C MET A 1 21.53 -5.45 47.34
N LYS A 2 21.53 -5.04 48.63
CA LYS A 2 20.41 -4.29 49.26
C LYS A 2 20.05 -2.96 48.55
N ARG A 3 21.03 -2.16 48.13
CA ARG A 3 20.80 -0.88 47.44
C ARG A 3 20.44 -1.03 45.95
N PHE A 4 20.96 -2.05 45.28
CA PHE A 4 20.49 -2.47 43.95
C PHE A 4 19.01 -2.86 43.99
N MET A 5 18.58 -3.57 45.05
CA MET A 5 17.17 -3.83 45.32
C MET A 5 16.35 -2.56 45.55
N ILE A 6 16.88 -1.54 46.25
CA ILE A 6 16.18 -0.26 46.47
C ILE A 6 16.04 0.51 45.16
N PHE A 7 17.09 0.59 44.34
CA PHE A 7 17.04 1.18 43.00
C PHE A 7 16.04 0.45 42.10
N LEU A 8 16.05 -0.88 42.10
CA LEU A 8 15.08 -1.70 41.38
C LEU A 8 13.65 -1.45 41.89
N THR A 9 13.46 -1.34 43.21
CA THR A 9 12.15 -1.07 43.83
C THR A 9 11.66 0.35 43.52
N PHE A 10 12.57 1.33 43.45
CA PHE A 10 12.25 2.71 43.07
C PHE A 10 11.88 2.79 41.58
N ILE A 11 12.65 2.13 40.70
CA ILE A 11 12.29 2.02 39.28
C ILE A 11 10.95 1.31 39.12
N LEU A 12 10.73 0.18 39.79
CA LEU A 12 9.46 -0.58 39.69
C LEU A 12 8.27 0.21 40.26
N GLY A 13 8.46 0.89 41.40
CA GLY A 13 7.44 1.73 42.02
C GLY A 13 7.10 2.97 41.19
N PHE A 14 8.11 3.61 40.60
CA PHE A 14 7.90 4.74 39.69
C PHE A 14 7.29 4.28 38.36
N THR A 15 7.66 3.10 37.86
CA THR A 15 7.06 2.51 36.65
C THR A 15 5.57 2.21 36.87
N ALA A 16 5.20 1.67 38.04
CA ALA A 16 3.81 1.44 38.43
C ALA A 16 3.02 2.76 38.56
N ALA A 17 3.60 3.78 39.20
CA ALA A 17 2.97 5.10 39.31
C ALA A 17 2.85 5.81 37.95
N TYR A 18 3.85 5.69 37.09
CA TYR A 18 3.87 6.28 35.75
C TYR A 18 2.82 5.65 34.83
N THR A 19 2.76 4.31 34.78
CA THR A 19 1.72 3.57 34.04
C THR A 19 0.31 3.90 34.56
N GLN A 20 0.14 4.00 35.89
CA GLN A 20 -1.14 4.42 36.49
C GLN A 20 -1.48 5.89 36.20
N SER A 21 -0.49 6.78 36.09
CA SER A 21 -0.71 8.19 35.70
C SER A 21 -1.03 8.37 34.22
N GLN A 22 -0.53 7.49 33.34
CA GLN A 22 -0.95 7.44 31.95
C GLN A 22 -2.36 6.86 31.80
N ALA A 23 -2.72 5.87 32.63
CA ALA A 23 -4.05 5.28 32.65
C ALA A 23 -5.13 6.19 33.28
N ALA A 24 -4.72 7.15 34.11
CA ALA A 24 -5.63 8.11 34.74
C ALA A 24 -6.05 9.19 33.74
N SER A 25 -6.96 8.85 32.82
CA SER A 25 -7.76 9.85 32.15
C SER A 25 -9.23 9.43 32.02
N SER A 26 -10.08 10.29 32.58
CA SER A 26 -11.52 10.47 32.33
C SER A 26 -12.52 9.47 32.94
N GLU A 27 -12.64 9.46 34.26
CA GLU A 27 -13.96 9.26 34.87
C GLU A 27 -14.77 10.55 34.74
N GLY A 28 -15.84 10.49 33.93
CA GLY A 28 -16.98 11.41 34.01
C GLY A 28 -17.00 12.62 33.09
N GLN A 29 -16.98 12.44 31.76
CA GLN A 29 -17.56 13.42 30.82
C GLN A 29 -18.19 12.71 29.62
N GLN A 30 -19.49 12.94 29.43
CA GLN A 30 -20.19 12.47 28.23
C GLN A 30 -19.56 13.13 26.99
N GLU A 31 -19.02 12.27 26.11
CA GLU A 31 -18.65 12.44 24.69
C GLU A 31 -17.61 13.52 24.33
N ARG A 32 -16.41 13.47 24.93
CA ARG A 32 -15.22 14.06 24.29
C ARG A 32 -14.78 13.17 23.12
N ILE A 33 -14.68 13.72 21.92
CA ILE A 33 -14.10 13.04 20.76
C ILE A 33 -12.57 13.09 20.89
N ARG A 34 -11.93 11.91 20.95
CA ARG A 34 -10.46 11.76 21.02
C ARG A 34 -9.84 11.87 19.62
N SER A 35 -8.68 12.52 19.56
CA SER A 35 -7.81 12.60 18.38
C SER A 35 -6.36 12.72 18.84
N MET A 36 -5.39 12.27 18.04
CA MET A 36 -3.95 12.39 18.33
C MET A 36 -3.50 13.85 18.37
N GLY A 37 -4.09 14.69 17.51
CA GLY A 37 -3.69 16.09 17.34
C GLY A 37 -2.41 16.26 16.52
N LEU A 38 -1.81 17.45 16.60
CA LEU A 38 -0.51 17.75 15.98
C LEU A 38 0.63 17.22 16.86
N PRO A 39 1.73 16.70 16.29
CA PRO A 39 2.86 16.22 17.07
C PRO A 39 3.56 17.42 17.71
N SER A 40 4.00 17.27 18.95
CA SER A 40 4.79 18.31 19.61
C SER A 40 6.19 18.36 19.00
N HIS A 41 6.70 19.56 18.73
CA HIS A 41 8.13 19.78 18.44
C HIS A 41 9.00 19.82 19.69
N TYR A 42 8.44 19.47 20.85
CA TYR A 42 9.12 19.44 22.14
C TYR A 42 8.85 18.11 22.83
N GLU A 43 9.91 17.41 23.20
CA GLU A 43 9.83 16.13 23.88
C GLU A 43 10.41 16.25 25.28
N PHE A 44 9.59 16.00 26.29
CA PHE A 44 10.01 15.99 27.69
C PHE A 44 10.31 14.57 28.13
N SER A 45 11.33 14.39 28.97
CA SER A 45 11.63 13.09 29.56
C SER A 45 12.17 13.18 30.98
N LEU A 46 11.87 12.17 31.79
CA LEU A 46 12.45 11.96 33.12
C LEU A 46 13.46 10.82 33.07
N ASN A 47 14.61 11.00 33.70
CA ASN A 47 15.73 10.06 33.62
C ASN A 47 16.27 9.73 35.01
N PRO A 48 15.71 8.72 35.71
CA PRO A 48 16.37 8.14 36.87
C PRO A 48 17.59 7.34 36.45
N MET A 49 18.75 7.62 37.05
CA MET A 49 20.03 7.01 36.69
C MET A 49 20.84 6.64 37.93
N ALA A 50 21.54 5.51 37.87
CA ALA A 50 22.61 5.16 38.78
C ALA A 50 23.94 5.69 38.24
N SER A 51 24.80 6.20 39.12
CA SER A 51 26.11 6.75 38.79
C SER A 51 27.22 5.87 39.32
N LEU A 52 28.30 5.73 38.55
CA LEU A 52 29.55 5.10 38.94
C LEU A 52 30.70 6.00 38.49
N THR A 53 31.54 6.43 39.41
CA THR A 53 32.72 7.26 39.13
C THR A 53 33.98 6.47 39.45
N LEU A 54 34.95 6.46 38.53
CA LEU A 54 36.15 5.62 38.59
C LEU A 54 37.37 6.46 39.02
N LYS A 55 37.56 6.63 40.33
CA LYS A 55 38.69 7.37 40.92
C LYS A 55 39.92 6.46 41.11
N GLY A 56 40.69 6.25 40.04
CA GLY A 56 41.91 5.43 40.09
C GLY A 56 41.64 3.97 40.49
N GLU A 57 42.12 3.53 41.66
CA GLU A 57 41.83 2.18 42.23
C GLU A 57 40.51 2.10 43.03
N SER A 58 39.83 3.23 43.23
CA SER A 58 38.58 3.33 44.01
C SER A 58 37.38 3.66 43.12
N HIS A 59 36.17 3.34 43.59
CA HIS A 59 34.93 3.64 42.87
C HIS A 59 33.89 4.26 43.80
N GLU A 60 33.16 5.25 43.28
CA GLU A 60 32.04 5.89 43.98
C GLU A 60 30.73 5.56 43.26
N VAL A 61 29.71 5.20 44.03
CA VAL A 61 28.38 4.89 43.52
C VAL A 61 27.40 5.95 43.98
N GLY A 62 26.58 6.43 43.06
CA GLY A 62 25.57 7.44 43.33
C GLY A 62 24.28 7.20 42.55
N GLY A 63 23.39 8.18 42.61
CA GLY A 63 22.20 8.22 41.78
C GLY A 63 21.79 9.65 41.51
N HIS A 64 21.20 9.90 40.34
CA HIS A 64 20.62 11.19 40.00
C HIS A 64 19.32 11.02 39.22
N LEU A 65 18.51 12.07 39.29
CA LEU A 65 17.27 12.23 38.53
C LEU A 65 17.43 13.44 37.62
N ALA A 66 17.19 13.26 36.33
CA ALA A 66 17.28 14.34 35.35
C ALA A 66 15.96 14.57 34.61
N LEU A 67 15.62 15.84 34.38
CA LEU A 67 14.53 16.25 33.50
C LEU A 67 15.13 16.84 32.22
N SER A 68 14.74 16.29 31.07
CA SER A 68 15.26 16.70 29.77
C SER A 68 14.17 17.22 28.86
N LEU A 69 14.53 18.18 28.01
CA LEU A 69 13.73 18.72 26.92
C LEU A 69 14.52 18.58 25.62
N TYR A 70 14.03 17.77 24.69
CA TYR A 70 14.57 17.64 23.34
C TYR A 70 13.73 18.45 22.34
N ARG A 71 14.40 19.11 21.40
CA ARG A 71 13.79 19.82 20.27
C ARG A 71 14.51 19.44 18.98
N PRO A 72 13.82 18.84 17.99
CA PRO A 72 14.39 18.68 16.66
C PRO A 72 14.54 20.07 16.01
N PHE A 73 15.66 20.31 15.33
CA PHE A 73 15.86 21.55 14.56
C PHE A 73 15.59 21.37 13.06
N TRP A 74 15.37 20.12 12.64
CA TRP A 74 14.96 19.76 11.28
C TRP A 74 13.78 18.78 11.35
N HIS A 75 13.50 18.04 10.27
CA HIS A 75 12.40 17.10 10.23
C HIS A 75 12.54 16.03 11.34
N PRO A 76 11.51 15.83 12.20
CA PRO A 76 11.57 14.91 13.34
C PRO A 76 12.02 13.49 13.01
N ILE A 77 11.64 12.96 11.84
CA ILE A 77 11.98 11.62 11.32
C ILE A 77 13.50 11.39 11.17
N PHE A 78 14.32 12.44 11.03
CA PHE A 78 15.78 12.29 10.98
C PHE A 78 16.44 12.39 12.37
N GLY A 79 15.73 12.92 13.36
CA GLY A 79 16.15 12.83 14.77
C GLY A 79 17.34 13.72 15.11
N LEU A 80 17.56 14.76 14.30
CA LEU A 80 18.58 15.78 14.52
C LEU A 80 18.01 16.87 15.43
N GLY A 81 18.59 17.03 16.62
CA GLY A 81 18.07 17.97 17.60
C GLY A 81 19.01 18.34 18.73
N LEU A 82 18.51 19.22 19.59
CA LEU A 82 19.18 19.70 20.79
C LEU A 82 18.41 19.25 22.03
N THR A 83 19.15 18.87 23.08
CA THR A 83 18.62 18.52 24.39
C THR A 83 19.15 19.48 25.44
N GLY A 84 18.25 20.11 26.19
CA GLY A 84 18.57 20.75 27.46
C GLY A 84 18.15 19.84 28.61
N GLU A 85 19.00 19.65 29.62
CA GLU A 85 18.70 18.78 30.76
C GLU A 85 19.19 19.39 32.07
N GLY A 86 18.35 19.31 33.11
CA GLY A 86 18.73 19.64 34.48
C GLY A 86 18.70 18.38 35.34
N TYR A 87 19.70 18.19 36.20
CA TYR A 87 19.80 17.01 37.05
C TYR A 87 20.12 17.34 38.51
N LEU A 88 19.70 16.45 39.41
CA LEU A 88 20.00 16.47 40.85
C LEU A 88 20.31 15.05 41.31
N GLY A 89 21.32 14.87 42.16
CA GLY A 89 21.77 13.56 42.64
C GLY A 89 22.63 13.61 43.89
N SER A 90 23.13 12.44 44.31
CA SER A 90 24.00 12.25 45.47
C SER A 90 24.91 11.04 45.28
N PHE A 91 26.14 11.11 45.82
CA PHE A 91 27.15 10.04 45.77
C PHE A 91 27.45 9.47 47.17
N GLU A 92 27.94 8.24 47.23
CA GLU A 92 28.25 7.57 48.49
C GLU A 92 29.44 8.23 49.21
N GLY A 93 29.21 8.74 50.42
CA GLY A 93 30.25 9.30 51.29
C GLY A 93 30.26 10.83 51.38
N GLU A 94 29.60 11.52 50.45
CA GLU A 94 29.40 12.97 50.47
C GLU A 94 27.94 13.28 50.88
N GLY A 95 27.77 14.14 51.89
CA GLY A 95 26.45 14.57 52.36
C GLY A 95 25.77 15.61 51.45
N ASP A 96 26.40 15.95 50.32
CA ASP A 96 26.02 17.07 49.48
C ASP A 96 25.20 16.61 48.26
N VAL A 97 24.19 17.41 47.94
CA VAL A 97 23.37 17.23 46.73
C VAL A 97 24.16 17.79 45.56
N GLU A 98 24.51 16.95 44.60
CA GLU A 98 25.11 17.38 43.33
C GLU A 98 23.99 17.76 42.35
N GLY A 99 24.12 18.92 41.73
CA GLY A 99 23.18 19.40 40.72
C GLY A 99 23.91 20.00 39.53
N GLY A 100 23.28 19.96 38.36
CA GLY A 100 23.91 20.47 37.15
C GLY A 100 22.97 20.64 35.97
N LEU A 101 23.53 21.21 34.91
CA LEU A 101 22.85 21.44 33.63
C LEU A 101 23.65 20.78 32.51
N ARG A 102 22.95 20.26 31.50
CA ARG A 102 23.54 19.66 30.30
C ARG A 102 22.94 20.29 29.06
N ALA A 103 23.78 20.53 28.07
CA ALA A 103 23.37 20.92 26.72
C ALA A 103 23.97 19.93 25.73
N LEU A 104 23.12 19.18 25.02
CA LEU A 104 23.52 18.11 24.12
C LEU A 104 23.00 18.39 22.70
N ALA A 105 23.78 18.03 21.69
CA ALA A 105 23.33 17.90 20.32
C ALA A 105 23.42 16.42 19.93
N GLY A 106 22.42 15.92 19.19
CA GLY A 106 22.36 14.49 18.93
C GLY A 106 21.62 14.08 17.68
N VAL A 107 21.91 12.84 17.30
CA VAL A 107 21.33 12.14 16.16
C VAL A 107 20.64 10.90 16.71
N LYS A 108 19.33 10.99 16.96
CA LYS A 108 18.56 9.86 17.50
C LYS A 108 18.61 8.64 16.59
N LEU A 109 18.73 8.82 15.27
CA LEU A 109 18.97 7.73 14.31
C LEU A 109 20.13 6.82 14.73
N LEU A 110 21.20 7.40 15.30
CA LEU A 110 22.42 6.71 15.76
C LEU A 110 22.48 6.52 17.28
N PHE A 111 21.36 6.70 17.99
CA PHE A 111 21.26 6.61 19.46
C PHE A 111 22.07 7.64 20.24
N SER A 112 22.81 8.52 19.58
CA SER A 112 23.95 9.21 20.18
C SER A 112 23.71 10.70 20.33
N GLN A 113 24.14 11.26 21.46
CA GLN A 113 24.20 12.69 21.73
C GLN A 113 25.56 13.04 22.35
N VAL A 114 26.06 14.23 22.08
CA VAL A 114 27.30 14.76 22.67
C VAL A 114 27.10 16.21 23.09
N GLY A 115 27.83 16.66 24.10
CA GLY A 115 27.73 18.04 24.51
C GLY A 115 28.53 18.37 25.77
N LEU A 116 28.00 19.33 26.54
CA LEU A 116 28.63 19.86 27.74
C LEU A 116 27.75 19.60 28.96
N ASP A 117 28.37 19.14 30.04
CA ASP A 117 27.82 19.03 31.39
C ASP A 117 28.42 20.12 32.26
N TYR A 118 27.59 20.87 32.98
CA TYR A 118 28.01 21.86 33.97
C TYR A 118 27.58 21.38 35.36
N SER A 119 28.55 21.11 36.23
CA SER A 119 28.30 20.79 37.65
C SER A 119 28.26 22.06 38.49
N ILE A 120 27.21 22.26 39.28
CA ILE A 120 27.05 23.43 40.16
C ILE A 120 27.92 23.28 41.41
N SER A 121 28.03 22.07 41.96
CA SER A 121 28.86 21.81 43.15
C SER A 121 30.35 21.92 42.83
N GLY A 122 30.76 21.39 41.67
CA GLY A 122 32.15 21.48 41.19
C GLY A 122 32.49 22.81 40.50
N ASN A 123 31.49 23.55 40.01
CA ASN A 123 31.64 24.72 39.14
C ASN A 123 32.53 24.46 37.91
N GLU A 124 32.35 23.31 37.28
CA GLU A 124 33.18 22.82 36.17
C GLU A 124 32.34 22.43 34.95
N PHE A 125 32.94 22.54 33.76
CA PHE A 125 32.36 22.10 32.51
C PHE A 125 33.09 20.86 31.98
N ASP A 126 32.35 19.79 31.76
CA ASP A 126 32.85 18.53 31.25
C ASP A 126 32.24 18.20 29.88
N PHE A 127 33.01 17.50 29.05
CA PHE A 127 32.45 16.82 27.88
C PHE A 127 31.57 15.64 28.34
N ILE A 128 30.43 15.46 27.68
CA ILE A 128 29.53 14.32 27.90
C ILE A 128 29.15 13.66 26.57
N ALA A 129 29.19 12.33 26.55
CA ALA A 129 28.57 11.51 25.51
C ALA A 129 27.41 10.71 26.11
N SER A 130 26.29 10.62 25.38
CA SER A 130 25.07 9.95 25.82
C SER A 130 24.55 9.02 24.73
N TRP A 131 24.14 7.81 25.11
CA TRP A 131 23.50 6.84 24.24
C TRP A 131 22.17 6.37 24.83
N ALA A 132 21.12 6.30 24.02
CA ALA A 132 19.80 5.83 24.44
C ALA A 132 19.29 4.70 23.54
N PHE A 133 19.16 3.49 24.08
CA PHE A 133 18.83 2.28 23.34
C PHE A 133 17.44 1.74 23.72
N PRO A 134 16.52 1.55 22.77
CA PRO A 134 15.32 0.76 23.00
C PRO A 134 15.69 -0.73 23.01
N LEU A 135 15.58 -1.38 24.17
CA LEU A 135 15.90 -2.81 24.30
C LEU A 135 14.85 -3.71 23.64
N GLU A 136 13.61 -3.24 23.59
CA GLU A 136 12.50 -3.89 22.88
C GLU A 136 11.82 -2.87 21.94
N ARG A 137 11.15 -3.38 20.91
CA ARG A 137 10.35 -2.55 19.98
C ARG A 137 9.18 -1.93 20.75
N GLY A 138 9.12 -0.60 20.76
CA GLY A 138 8.15 0.15 21.55
C GLY A 138 8.62 0.44 22.98
N GLY A 139 9.87 0.13 23.31
CA GLY A 139 10.47 0.35 24.63
C GLY A 139 10.20 -0.75 25.64
N ILE A 140 10.91 -0.71 26.77
CA ILE A 140 10.96 -1.78 27.78
C ILE A 140 9.57 -2.14 28.35
N PHE A 141 8.67 -1.15 28.46
CA PHE A 141 7.32 -1.34 28.99
C PHE A 141 6.23 -1.00 27.96
N GLY A 142 6.58 -0.88 26.67
CA GLY A 142 5.61 -0.52 25.62
C GLY A 142 5.16 0.95 25.61
N HIS A 143 5.85 1.85 26.31
CA HIS A 143 5.59 3.31 26.23
C HIS A 143 6.85 4.08 25.82
N GLY A 144 7.66 3.46 24.97
CA GLY A 144 8.88 3.97 24.32
C GLY A 144 10.04 4.32 25.25
N GLN A 145 10.10 3.70 26.43
CA GLN A 145 11.23 3.84 27.34
C GLN A 145 12.52 3.27 26.74
N GLN A 146 13.65 3.93 27.02
CA GLN A 146 14.96 3.55 26.51
C GLN A 146 15.99 3.40 27.64
N LEU A 147 16.91 2.44 27.50
CA LEU A 147 18.09 2.34 28.36
C LEU A 147 19.06 3.45 27.99
N ARG A 148 19.43 4.29 28.94
CA ARG A 148 20.34 5.42 28.72
C ARG A 148 21.66 5.22 29.43
N LEU A 149 22.75 5.43 28.70
CA LEU A 149 24.13 5.44 29.18
C LEU A 149 24.74 6.82 28.94
N ASN A 150 25.26 7.48 29.97
CA ASN A 150 26.10 8.66 29.81
C ASN A 150 27.53 8.35 30.24
N TRP A 151 28.48 8.96 29.55
CA TRP A 151 29.90 8.91 29.85
C TRP A 151 30.49 10.31 29.89
N ILE A 152 31.15 10.63 31.01
CA ILE A 152 31.77 11.93 31.29
C ILE A 152 33.26 11.69 31.55
N PRO A 153 34.14 11.76 30.54
CA PRO A 153 35.56 11.45 30.71
C PRO A 153 36.29 12.40 31.64
N GLY A 154 35.94 13.70 31.63
CA GLY A 154 36.60 14.73 32.44
C GLY A 154 36.40 14.58 33.95
N ARG A 155 35.34 13.86 34.35
CA ARG A 155 34.96 13.60 35.75
C ARG A 155 35.28 12.16 36.12
N ASP A 156 36.57 11.82 36.17
CA ASP A 156 37.06 10.49 36.55
C ASP A 156 36.36 9.34 35.80
N HIS A 157 36.16 9.52 34.48
CA HIS A 157 35.42 8.59 33.62
C HIS A 157 34.06 8.14 34.20
N SER A 158 33.29 9.08 34.75
CA SER A 158 31.96 8.81 35.31
C SER A 158 31.03 8.19 34.27
N LEU A 159 30.39 7.09 34.67
CA LEU A 159 29.40 6.36 33.92
C LEU A 159 28.05 6.46 34.62
N HIS A 160 27.02 6.79 33.85
CA HIS A 160 25.66 6.87 34.35
C HIS A 160 24.76 5.93 33.55
N LEU A 161 24.10 5.00 34.24
CA LEU A 161 23.20 4.03 33.61
C LEU A 161 21.80 4.18 34.19
N GLY A 162 20.80 4.37 33.33
CA GLY A 162 19.42 4.54 33.76
C GLY A 162 18.41 4.35 32.65
N LEU A 163 17.19 4.83 32.90
CA LEU A 163 16.08 4.73 31.95
C LEU A 163 15.62 6.13 31.55
N ASN A 164 15.33 6.34 30.27
CA ASN A 164 14.60 7.49 29.78
C ASN A 164 13.10 7.17 29.79
N PHE A 165 12.33 7.95 30.54
CA PHE A 165 10.87 7.92 30.56
C PHE A 165 10.33 9.14 29.82
N PRO A 166 9.75 8.97 28.63
CA PRO A 166 9.01 10.02 27.93
C PRO A 166 7.93 10.62 28.84
N LEU A 167 7.62 11.92 28.73
CA LEU A 167 6.55 12.57 29.48
C LEU A 167 5.59 13.26 28.52
N ARG A 168 4.28 13.16 28.79
CA ARG A 168 3.21 13.75 27.95
C ARG A 168 3.26 13.35 26.47
N GLN A 169 3.73 12.13 26.21
CA GLN A 169 3.84 11.54 24.88
C GLN A 169 3.01 10.24 24.84
N PRO A 170 1.66 10.33 24.83
CA PRO A 170 0.78 9.18 25.09
C PRO A 170 0.84 8.10 24.00
N HIS A 171 1.26 8.42 22.78
CA HIS A 171 1.30 7.50 21.65
C HIS A 171 2.66 6.82 21.44
N LEU A 172 3.69 7.25 22.17
CA LEU A 172 5.03 6.70 22.03
C LEU A 172 5.06 5.24 22.54
N GLY A 173 5.69 4.35 21.79
CA GLY A 173 5.74 2.92 22.06
C GLY A 173 4.54 2.11 21.59
N GLN A 174 3.51 2.74 21.00
CA GLN A 174 2.21 2.09 20.73
C GLN A 174 1.76 2.12 19.26
N THR A 175 2.43 2.90 18.43
CA THR A 175 1.98 3.26 17.07
C THR A 175 2.50 2.34 15.97
N ARG A 176 3.30 1.32 16.32
CA ARG A 176 3.82 0.30 15.40
C ARG A 176 3.72 -1.11 16.01
N PRO A 177 3.80 -2.17 15.18
CA PRO A 177 3.82 -3.55 15.68
C PRO A 177 5.00 -3.83 16.61
N ALA A 178 4.73 -4.54 17.72
CA ALA A 178 5.76 -5.08 18.59
C ALA A 178 6.68 -6.11 17.89
N GLN A 179 6.18 -6.79 16.85
CA GLN A 179 6.94 -7.75 16.05
C GLN A 179 7.18 -7.25 14.64
N ASP A 180 8.42 -7.37 14.15
CA ASP A 180 8.83 -7.01 12.79
C ASP A 180 8.81 -8.19 11.80
N ARG A 181 8.21 -9.30 12.22
CA ARG A 181 8.20 -10.58 11.50
C ARG A 181 6.97 -11.40 11.87
N VAL A 182 6.58 -12.27 10.96
CA VAL A 182 5.50 -13.24 11.16
C VAL A 182 6.09 -14.56 11.62
N LYS A 183 5.67 -15.00 12.80
CA LYS A 183 5.95 -16.36 13.27
C LYS A 183 4.99 -17.31 12.58
N LEU A 184 5.50 -18.17 11.70
CA LEU A 184 4.70 -19.24 11.11
C LEU A 184 4.34 -20.25 12.22
N PRO A 185 3.19 -20.94 12.13
CA PRO A 185 2.77 -21.93 13.13
C PRO A 185 3.89 -22.92 13.45
N THR A 186 4.02 -23.34 14.70
CA THR A 186 4.98 -24.37 15.11
C THR A 186 4.20 -25.58 15.59
N VAL A 187 4.32 -26.73 14.92
CA VAL A 187 3.64 -27.96 15.33
C VAL A 187 4.54 -28.73 16.30
N SER A 188 3.94 -29.34 17.34
CA SER A 188 4.66 -30.21 18.29
C SER A 188 5.31 -31.39 17.55
N SER A 189 6.57 -31.68 17.88
CA SER A 189 7.35 -32.77 17.29
C SER A 189 6.72 -34.16 17.45
N SER A 190 5.80 -34.32 18.40
CA SER A 190 5.04 -35.56 18.64
C SER A 190 4.09 -35.94 17.50
N LEU A 191 3.79 -35.02 16.56
CA LEU A 191 2.92 -35.26 15.40
C LEU A 191 3.71 -35.65 14.12
N LEU A 192 5.04 -35.76 14.19
CA LEU A 192 5.92 -35.93 13.01
C LEU A 192 6.21 -37.39 12.63
N THR A 193 5.61 -38.38 13.29
CA THR A 193 6.06 -39.78 13.15
C THR A 193 5.17 -40.59 12.23
N PHE A 194 5.23 -40.32 10.92
CA PHE A 194 4.78 -41.29 9.92
C PHE A 194 5.98 -42.12 9.47
N LYS A 195 5.87 -43.45 9.51
CA LYS A 195 6.89 -44.33 8.90
C LYS A 195 6.82 -44.13 7.39
N GLN A 196 7.87 -43.56 6.80
CA GLN A 196 8.04 -43.53 5.34
C GLN A 196 8.07 -44.98 4.83
N SER A 197 7.23 -45.28 3.85
CA SER A 197 7.31 -46.53 3.08
C SER A 197 8.34 -46.39 1.97
N GLU A 198 9.03 -47.48 1.62
CA GLU A 198 9.80 -47.53 0.38
C GLU A 198 8.85 -47.33 -0.81
N LEU A 199 9.24 -46.48 -1.75
CA LEU A 199 8.49 -46.21 -2.98
C LEU A 199 9.10 -47.05 -4.12
N SER A 200 8.26 -47.45 -5.08
CA SER A 200 8.74 -48.17 -6.25
C SER A 200 9.66 -47.29 -7.12
N PRO A 201 10.58 -47.89 -7.90
CA PRO A 201 11.43 -47.13 -8.83
C PRO A 201 10.63 -46.26 -9.80
N GLU A 202 9.50 -46.76 -10.30
CA GLU A 202 8.60 -46.05 -11.21
C GLU A 202 7.96 -44.81 -10.54
N LEU A 203 7.61 -44.93 -9.26
CA LEU A 203 7.06 -43.81 -8.48
C LEU A 203 8.13 -42.76 -8.17
N GLU A 204 9.37 -43.15 -7.85
CA GLU A 204 10.47 -42.20 -7.68
C GLU A 204 10.77 -41.46 -8.99
N GLN A 205 10.81 -42.15 -10.13
CA GLN A 205 10.98 -41.51 -11.45
C GLN A 205 9.85 -40.51 -11.76
N THR A 206 8.60 -40.85 -11.42
CA THR A 206 7.45 -39.94 -11.57
C THR A 206 7.60 -38.69 -10.70
N LEU A 207 8.08 -38.84 -9.47
CA LEU A 207 8.34 -37.71 -8.56
C LEU A 207 9.53 -36.85 -9.01
N GLU A 208 10.55 -37.42 -9.65
CA GLU A 208 11.66 -36.67 -10.25
C GLU A 208 11.18 -35.79 -11.42
N LEU A 209 10.33 -36.32 -12.30
CA LEU A 209 9.71 -35.54 -13.39
C LEU A 209 8.79 -34.43 -12.84
N LEU A 210 8.02 -34.73 -11.79
CA LEU A 210 7.22 -33.74 -11.08
C LEU A 210 8.10 -32.63 -10.47
N GLU A 211 9.24 -32.98 -9.87
CA GLU A 211 10.18 -32.01 -9.31
C GLU A 211 10.76 -31.09 -10.40
N HIS A 212 11.12 -31.67 -11.56
CA HIS A 212 11.61 -30.92 -12.71
C HIS A 212 10.57 -29.90 -13.19
N ALA A 213 9.33 -30.34 -13.43
CA ALA A 213 8.26 -29.46 -13.86
C ALA A 213 7.95 -28.39 -12.80
N ALA A 214 7.97 -28.75 -11.52
CA ALA A 214 7.79 -27.81 -10.43
C ALA A 214 8.86 -26.71 -10.44
N GLU A 215 10.13 -27.06 -10.65
CA GLU A 215 11.22 -26.09 -10.75
C GLU A 215 10.98 -25.08 -11.88
N TRP A 216 10.57 -25.54 -13.06
CA TRP A 216 10.38 -24.67 -14.20
C TRP A 216 9.11 -23.83 -14.11
N ILE A 217 8.02 -24.34 -13.52
CA ILE A 217 6.86 -23.52 -13.16
C ILE A 217 7.28 -22.34 -12.26
N ALA A 218 8.12 -22.57 -11.23
CA ALA A 218 8.60 -21.48 -10.38
C ALA A 218 9.48 -20.48 -11.15
N ARG A 219 10.39 -20.98 -11.98
CA ARG A 219 11.26 -20.15 -12.83
C ARG A 219 10.46 -19.35 -13.86
N TYR A 220 9.39 -19.89 -14.42
CA TYR A 220 8.55 -19.16 -15.38
C TYR A 220 7.56 -18.20 -14.72
N THR A 221 7.11 -18.50 -13.49
CA THR A 221 6.23 -17.60 -12.72
C THR A 221 6.93 -16.29 -12.41
N THR A 222 8.20 -16.36 -11.97
CA THR A 222 9.05 -15.18 -11.76
C THR A 222 10.45 -15.46 -12.31
N PRO A 223 10.69 -15.23 -13.61
CA PRO A 223 11.98 -15.53 -14.24
C PRO A 223 13.11 -14.64 -13.77
N PHE A 224 12.85 -13.64 -12.92
CA PHE A 224 13.80 -12.58 -12.66
C PHE A 224 15.17 -13.09 -12.15
N PHE A 225 16.19 -12.86 -12.99
CA PHE A 225 17.48 -13.55 -12.97
C PHE A 225 18.57 -12.89 -12.10
N ASP A 226 18.30 -11.79 -11.37
CA ASP A 226 19.36 -11.03 -10.67
C ASP A 226 18.88 -10.18 -9.47
N GLN A 227 19.25 -10.55 -8.24
CA GLN A 227 19.39 -9.59 -7.12
C GLN A 227 20.75 -9.66 -6.43
N VAL A 228 21.69 -10.44 -6.97
CA VAL A 228 22.80 -10.97 -6.19
C VAL A 228 24.12 -10.37 -6.63
N ASN A 229 24.40 -9.22 -6.02
CA ASN A 229 25.69 -8.70 -5.58
C ASN A 229 25.73 -7.18 -5.81
N LEU A 230 26.03 -6.47 -4.73
CA LEU A 230 26.45 -5.07 -4.73
C LEU A 230 27.83 -4.90 -5.43
N GLU A 231 28.25 -5.86 -6.27
CA GLU A 231 29.59 -5.93 -6.82
C GLU A 231 29.63 -5.33 -8.23
N LYS A 232 30.34 -4.22 -8.29
CA LYS A 232 31.21 -3.70 -9.35
C LYS A 232 31.12 -4.41 -10.73
N ASP A 233 30.69 -3.62 -11.71
CA ASP A 233 31.05 -3.66 -13.14
C ASP A 233 30.10 -4.35 -14.14
N GLU A 234 30.40 -4.13 -15.44
CA GLU A 234 29.66 -4.49 -16.67
C GLU A 234 29.26 -5.98 -16.79
N LYS A 235 29.79 -6.85 -15.93
CA LYS A 235 29.53 -8.30 -15.90
C LYS A 235 28.09 -8.68 -15.51
N GLU A 236 27.34 -7.78 -14.88
CA GLU A 236 25.97 -8.09 -14.43
C GLU A 236 24.98 -8.24 -15.60
N LEU A 237 25.09 -7.40 -16.63
CA LEU A 237 24.21 -7.51 -17.80
C LEU A 237 24.53 -8.78 -18.61
N GLU A 238 25.82 -9.12 -18.77
CA GLU A 238 26.23 -10.36 -19.40
C GLU A 238 25.71 -11.60 -18.64
N LYS A 239 25.74 -11.59 -17.30
CA LYS A 239 25.17 -12.67 -16.49
C LYS A 239 23.67 -12.79 -16.72
N PHE A 240 22.97 -11.65 -16.74
CA PHE A 240 21.54 -11.60 -17.02
C PHE A 240 21.23 -12.18 -18.41
N GLU A 241 21.95 -11.76 -19.45
CA GLU A 241 21.79 -12.27 -20.81
C GLU A 241 22.05 -13.78 -20.91
N ARG A 242 23.08 -14.31 -20.23
CA ARG A 242 23.32 -15.76 -20.16
C ARG A 242 22.17 -16.51 -19.47
N ALA A 243 21.58 -15.92 -18.44
CA ALA A 243 20.42 -16.49 -17.76
C ALA A 243 19.18 -16.49 -18.67
N VAL A 244 18.95 -15.39 -19.41
CA VAL A 244 17.90 -15.32 -20.45
C VAL A 244 18.14 -16.36 -21.54
N GLN A 245 19.38 -16.55 -21.99
CA GLN A 245 19.68 -17.57 -22.99
C GLN A 245 19.48 -18.99 -22.46
N THR A 246 19.74 -19.22 -21.17
CA THR A 246 19.45 -20.50 -20.51
C THR A 246 17.94 -20.75 -20.48
N LEU A 247 17.15 -19.74 -20.10
CA LEU A 247 15.68 -19.81 -20.14
C LEU A 247 15.19 -20.12 -21.56
N LYS A 248 15.71 -19.39 -22.56
CA LYS A 248 15.37 -19.56 -23.98
C LYS A 248 15.71 -20.94 -24.49
N THR A 249 16.88 -21.46 -24.12
CA THR A 249 17.31 -22.81 -24.48
C THR A 249 16.36 -23.85 -23.91
N HIS A 250 15.92 -23.69 -22.66
CA HIS A 250 14.97 -24.59 -22.05
C HIS A 250 13.61 -24.55 -22.75
N LEU A 251 13.04 -23.36 -22.96
CA LEU A 251 11.74 -23.18 -23.65
C LEU A 251 11.70 -23.90 -25.01
N ASN A 252 12.81 -23.87 -25.75
CA ASN A 252 12.92 -24.48 -27.08
C ASN A 252 13.46 -25.92 -27.08
N PHE A 253 13.90 -26.44 -25.94
CA PHE A 253 14.38 -27.82 -25.85
C PHE A 253 13.19 -28.76 -26.00
N SER A 254 13.33 -29.84 -26.78
CA SER A 254 12.26 -30.81 -26.99
C SER A 254 12.78 -32.21 -26.69
N ASP A 255 11.94 -32.99 -26.02
CA ASP A 255 12.21 -34.39 -25.69
C ASP A 255 10.92 -35.23 -25.76
N GLU A 256 10.96 -36.46 -25.24
CA GLU A 256 9.83 -37.39 -25.24
C GLU A 256 8.61 -36.86 -24.46
N PHE A 257 8.83 -36.11 -23.36
CA PHE A 257 7.77 -35.53 -22.54
C PHE A 257 7.33 -34.16 -23.05
N TYR A 258 8.22 -33.43 -23.72
CA TYR A 258 7.99 -32.07 -24.22
C TYR A 258 8.26 -31.99 -25.74
N PRO A 259 7.45 -32.65 -26.59
CA PRO A 259 7.72 -32.76 -28.03
C PRO A 259 7.63 -31.42 -28.78
N GLN A 260 7.00 -30.41 -28.18
CA GLN A 260 6.81 -29.07 -28.75
C GLN A 260 7.58 -27.97 -27.99
N GLY A 261 8.49 -28.35 -27.09
CA GLY A 261 9.18 -27.40 -26.23
C GLY A 261 8.68 -27.41 -24.78
N HIS A 262 9.56 -27.03 -23.84
CA HIS A 262 9.21 -26.81 -22.44
C HIS A 262 8.52 -25.45 -22.23
N SER A 263 7.40 -25.21 -22.92
CA SER A 263 6.59 -24.01 -22.68
C SER A 263 6.05 -23.98 -21.25
N PHE A 264 5.73 -22.80 -20.73
CA PHE A 264 5.18 -22.69 -19.38
C PHE A 264 3.87 -23.50 -19.21
N GLN A 265 3.00 -23.48 -20.22
CA GLN A 265 1.78 -24.28 -20.19
C GLN A 265 2.08 -25.79 -20.20
N ALA A 266 3.04 -26.24 -21.01
CA ALA A 266 3.46 -27.65 -21.03
C ALA A 266 4.03 -28.11 -19.69
N GLU A 267 4.81 -27.26 -18.98
CA GLU A 267 5.29 -27.59 -17.64
C GLU A 267 4.16 -27.74 -16.62
N ILE A 268 3.15 -26.88 -16.67
CA ILE A 268 1.97 -26.97 -15.80
C ILE A 268 1.21 -28.28 -16.07
N GLU A 269 0.99 -28.60 -17.34
CA GLU A 269 0.30 -29.83 -17.75
C GLU A 269 1.07 -31.08 -17.30
N THR A 270 2.38 -31.15 -17.57
CA THR A 270 3.23 -32.26 -17.14
C THR A 270 3.27 -32.39 -15.62
N TYR A 271 3.37 -31.28 -14.88
CA TYR A 271 3.32 -31.29 -13.42
C TYR A 271 2.03 -31.96 -12.90
N HIS A 272 0.85 -31.54 -13.40
CA HIS A 272 -0.42 -32.11 -12.95
C HIS A 272 -0.60 -33.56 -13.39
N GLN A 273 -0.12 -33.93 -14.58
CA GLN A 273 -0.13 -35.32 -15.06
C GLN A 273 0.74 -36.23 -14.18
N MET A 274 1.98 -35.81 -13.87
CA MET A 274 2.87 -36.57 -12.99
C MET A 274 2.35 -36.61 -11.55
N PHE A 275 1.71 -35.54 -11.09
CA PHE A 275 1.05 -35.50 -9.78
C PHE A 275 -0.03 -36.58 -9.71
N GLU A 276 -0.98 -36.61 -10.65
CA GLU A 276 -2.01 -37.65 -10.69
C GLU A 276 -1.42 -39.06 -10.81
N GLN A 277 -0.43 -39.23 -11.69
CA GLN A 277 0.23 -40.52 -11.92
C GLN A 277 0.89 -41.05 -10.64
N ALA A 278 1.50 -40.19 -9.82
CA ALA A 278 2.10 -40.58 -8.56
C ALA A 278 1.07 -41.18 -7.59
N PHE A 279 -0.16 -40.67 -7.56
CA PHE A 279 -1.25 -41.24 -6.75
C PHE A 279 -1.80 -42.53 -7.37
N ILE A 280 -1.93 -42.62 -8.71
CA ILE A 280 -2.40 -43.83 -9.41
C ILE A 280 -1.47 -45.01 -9.14
N LEU A 281 -0.14 -44.81 -9.22
CA LEU A 281 0.85 -45.87 -9.03
C LEU A 281 0.82 -46.50 -7.62
N THR A 282 0.26 -45.83 -6.61
CA THR A 282 0.07 -46.42 -5.27
C THR A 282 -1.01 -47.50 -5.22
N PHE A 283 -1.88 -47.58 -6.24
CA PHE A 283 -2.95 -48.58 -6.35
C PHE A 283 -2.60 -49.72 -7.31
N ASP A 284 -1.77 -49.48 -8.33
CA ASP A 284 -1.39 -50.50 -9.32
C ASP A 284 -0.55 -51.65 -8.72
N GLU A 285 0.11 -51.45 -7.58
CA GLU A 285 0.75 -52.54 -6.82
C GLU A 285 -0.25 -53.49 -6.14
N ALA A 286 -1.54 -53.14 -6.04
CA ALA A 286 -2.53 -53.79 -5.18
C ALA A 286 -3.67 -54.57 -5.90
N GLN A 287 -3.53 -54.88 -7.19
CA GLN A 287 -4.47 -55.60 -8.10
C GLN A 287 -5.38 -54.68 -8.93
N GLY A 288 -5.08 -54.60 -10.23
CA GLY A 288 -5.72 -53.69 -11.19
C GLY A 288 -7.20 -53.96 -11.46
N THR A 289 -8.05 -53.09 -10.90
CA THR A 289 -9.42 -52.88 -11.38
C THR A 289 -9.65 -51.41 -11.76
N THR A 290 -10.51 -51.16 -12.75
CA THR A 290 -10.86 -49.80 -13.21
C THR A 290 -11.52 -48.91 -12.13
N GLY A 291 -12.00 -49.50 -11.02
CA GLY A 291 -12.47 -48.77 -9.84
C GLY A 291 -11.36 -48.01 -9.10
N ASP A 292 -10.12 -48.46 -9.21
CA ASP A 292 -8.96 -47.93 -8.47
C ASP A 292 -8.45 -46.59 -9.05
N ARG A 293 -8.63 -46.37 -10.37
CA ARG A 293 -8.20 -45.13 -11.04
C ARG A 293 -9.08 -43.92 -10.68
N THR A 294 -10.40 -44.09 -10.64
CA THR A 294 -11.31 -42.98 -10.29
C THR A 294 -11.11 -42.57 -8.83
N GLN A 295 -10.89 -43.55 -7.96
CA GLN A 295 -10.61 -43.31 -6.54
C GLN A 295 -9.27 -42.59 -6.33
N SER A 296 -8.20 -43.03 -6.99
CA SER A 296 -6.88 -42.37 -6.91
C SER A 296 -6.90 -40.93 -7.41
N LEU A 297 -7.60 -40.63 -8.50
CA LEU A 297 -7.76 -39.26 -9.00
C LEU A 297 -8.50 -38.35 -8.00
N ARG A 298 -9.57 -38.85 -7.36
CA ARG A 298 -10.26 -38.11 -6.29
C ARG A 298 -9.35 -37.86 -5.08
N ILE A 299 -8.48 -38.81 -4.74
CA ILE A 299 -7.51 -38.66 -3.65
C ILE A 299 -6.44 -37.62 -4.03
N ALA A 300 -5.94 -37.65 -5.27
CA ALA A 300 -4.99 -36.67 -5.79
C ALA A 300 -5.59 -35.26 -5.78
N GLU A 301 -6.84 -35.11 -6.23
CA GLU A 301 -7.57 -33.84 -6.18
C GLU A 301 -7.66 -33.30 -4.75
N LYS A 302 -8.00 -34.15 -3.77
CA LYS A 302 -8.04 -33.73 -2.36
C LYS A 302 -6.66 -33.33 -1.83
N ALA A 303 -5.61 -34.07 -2.17
CA ALA A 303 -4.24 -33.73 -1.78
C ALA A 303 -3.83 -32.34 -2.33
N ARG A 304 -4.18 -32.07 -3.59
CA ARG A 304 -3.92 -30.79 -4.26
C ARG A 304 -4.69 -29.63 -3.64
N GLU A 305 -5.96 -29.85 -3.29
CA GLU A 305 -6.78 -28.88 -2.55
C GLU A 305 -6.10 -28.48 -1.22
N LEU A 306 -5.63 -29.46 -0.44
CA LEU A 306 -4.94 -29.21 0.84
C LEU A 306 -3.58 -28.52 0.65
N ILE A 307 -2.83 -28.86 -0.41
CA ILE A 307 -1.60 -28.14 -0.78
C ILE A 307 -1.91 -26.66 -1.03
N LEU A 308 -2.97 -26.36 -1.79
CA LEU A 308 -3.36 -24.98 -2.07
C LEU A 308 -3.81 -24.26 -0.80
N GLN A 309 -4.78 -24.81 -0.08
CA GLN A 309 -5.47 -24.15 1.03
C GLN A 309 -4.62 -24.04 2.30
N ASP A 310 -3.86 -25.08 2.63
CA ASP A 310 -3.16 -25.16 3.92
C ASP A 310 -1.68 -24.77 3.83
N VAL A 311 -1.10 -24.77 2.63
CA VAL A 311 0.34 -24.52 2.42
C VAL A 311 0.60 -23.29 1.57
N ILE A 312 0.08 -23.26 0.34
CA ILE A 312 0.40 -22.19 -0.62
C ILE A 312 -0.28 -20.88 -0.23
N MET A 313 -1.60 -20.87 -0.04
CA MET A 313 -2.36 -19.66 0.28
C MET A 313 -1.87 -18.99 1.57
N PRO A 314 -1.69 -19.71 2.72
CA PRO A 314 -1.26 -19.09 3.96
C PRO A 314 0.17 -18.54 3.90
N TYR A 315 1.04 -19.14 3.07
CA TYR A 315 2.39 -18.61 2.85
C TYR A 315 2.37 -17.35 1.97
N ASN A 316 1.62 -17.39 0.86
CA ASN A 316 1.53 -16.31 -0.11
C ASN A 316 0.77 -15.08 0.41
N GLN A 317 -0.19 -15.25 1.32
CA GLN A 317 -0.85 -14.19 2.09
C GLN A 317 0.14 -13.27 2.84
N LEU A 318 1.37 -13.75 3.09
CA LEU A 318 2.42 -13.03 3.80
C LEU A 318 3.44 -12.37 2.85
N LEU A 319 3.10 -12.20 1.58
CA LEU A 319 3.91 -11.44 0.62
C LEU A 319 4.09 -9.99 1.11
N GLY A 320 5.32 -9.48 1.10
CA GLY A 320 5.72 -8.19 1.68
C GLY A 320 6.06 -8.26 3.18
N ARG A 321 6.11 -9.45 3.81
CA ARG A 321 6.41 -9.63 5.24
C ARG A 321 7.50 -10.67 5.50
N VAL A 322 8.37 -10.38 6.46
CA VAL A 322 9.42 -11.28 6.93
C VAL A 322 8.80 -12.48 7.67
N LYS A 323 9.28 -13.69 7.38
CA LYS A 323 8.76 -14.95 7.93
C LYS A 323 9.80 -15.61 8.84
N THR A 324 9.40 -16.17 9.98
CA THR A 324 10.31 -16.85 10.91
C THR A 324 9.71 -18.14 11.52
N PRO A 325 10.39 -19.30 11.40
CA PRO A 325 11.36 -19.58 10.34
C PRO A 325 10.69 -19.45 8.96
N ASP A 326 11.43 -19.06 7.93
CA ASP A 326 10.94 -19.07 6.55
C ASP A 326 10.99 -20.51 6.00
N SER A 327 9.89 -21.26 6.15
CA SER A 327 9.76 -22.65 5.72
C SER A 327 8.29 -23.07 5.56
N LEU A 328 8.01 -23.97 4.60
CA LEU A 328 6.68 -24.59 4.43
C LEU A 328 6.43 -25.74 5.40
N LYS A 329 7.48 -26.29 6.04
CA LYS A 329 7.41 -27.55 6.79
C LYS A 329 6.24 -27.61 7.79
N ASN A 330 6.01 -26.55 8.56
CA ASN A 330 4.97 -26.59 9.59
C ASN A 330 3.55 -26.53 8.99
N LEU A 331 3.38 -25.79 7.89
CA LEU A 331 2.14 -25.80 7.11
C LEU A 331 1.91 -27.18 6.47
N SER A 332 2.98 -27.78 5.93
CA SER A 332 2.96 -29.13 5.35
C SER A 332 2.53 -30.21 6.36
N VAL A 333 2.93 -30.11 7.63
CA VAL A 333 2.54 -31.07 8.67
C VAL A 333 1.03 -31.03 8.91
N GLN A 334 0.44 -29.83 8.94
CA GLN A 334 -1.01 -29.69 9.07
C GLN A 334 -1.74 -30.32 7.88
N ALA A 335 -1.34 -29.97 6.65
CA ALA A 335 -1.92 -30.54 5.42
C ALA A 335 -1.85 -32.07 5.39
N VAL A 336 -0.73 -32.67 5.80
CA VAL A 336 -0.57 -34.13 5.87
C VAL A 336 -1.51 -34.77 6.90
N ASN A 337 -1.68 -34.13 8.06
CA ASN A 337 -2.58 -34.64 9.10
C ASN A 337 -4.04 -34.58 8.65
N ASP A 338 -4.44 -33.49 8.00
CA ASP A 338 -5.80 -33.31 7.48
C ASP A 338 -6.08 -34.29 6.34
N PHE A 339 -5.10 -34.52 5.46
CA PHE A 339 -5.16 -35.54 4.43
C PHE A 339 -5.32 -36.96 4.99
N ASN A 340 -4.47 -37.35 5.96
CA ASN A 340 -4.55 -38.68 6.58
C ASN A 340 -5.86 -38.90 7.36
N SER A 341 -6.36 -37.84 8.02
CA SER A 341 -7.66 -37.88 8.70
C SER A 341 -8.79 -38.07 7.71
N TRP A 342 -8.77 -37.33 6.59
CA TRP A 342 -9.75 -37.47 5.52
C TRP A 342 -9.72 -38.88 4.90
N LEU A 343 -8.54 -39.42 4.58
CA LEU A 343 -8.39 -40.79 4.07
C LEU A 343 -8.97 -41.84 5.02
N SER A 344 -8.81 -41.63 6.33
CA SER A 344 -9.29 -42.55 7.37
C SER A 344 -10.82 -42.64 7.46
N VAL A 345 -11.53 -41.58 7.08
CA VAL A 345 -13.00 -41.46 7.18
C VAL A 345 -13.69 -41.80 5.87
N THR A 346 -13.09 -41.44 4.74
CA THR A 346 -13.79 -41.41 3.44
C THR A 346 -13.49 -42.60 2.53
N THR A 347 -12.41 -43.34 2.79
CA THR A 347 -11.87 -44.30 1.82
C THR A 347 -11.50 -45.62 2.51
N PRO A 348 -12.08 -46.77 2.10
CA PRO A 348 -11.68 -48.08 2.62
C PRO A 348 -10.31 -48.46 2.02
N LEU A 349 -9.24 -48.09 2.73
CA LEU A 349 -7.85 -48.34 2.33
C LEU A 349 -7.16 -49.29 3.32
N SER A 350 -6.28 -50.16 2.82
CA SER A 350 -5.35 -50.88 3.69
C SER A 350 -4.39 -49.91 4.39
N ALA A 351 -3.83 -50.34 5.53
CA ALA A 351 -2.83 -49.53 6.24
C ALA A 351 -1.59 -49.23 5.37
N LEU A 352 -1.21 -50.16 4.49
CA LEU A 352 -0.10 -49.99 3.56
C LEU A 352 -0.39 -48.91 2.51
N GLN A 353 -1.53 -49.01 1.82
CA GLN A 353 -1.95 -48.01 0.82
C GLN A 353 -2.07 -46.61 1.41
N ARG A 354 -2.66 -46.49 2.62
CA ARG A 354 -2.75 -45.21 3.32
C ARG A 354 -1.36 -44.63 3.61
N ASN A 355 -0.42 -45.45 4.07
CA ASN A 355 0.95 -45.00 4.34
C ASN A 355 1.69 -44.59 3.06
N GLN A 356 1.50 -45.31 1.94
CA GLN A 356 2.09 -44.94 0.64
C GLN A 356 1.52 -43.61 0.13
N LEU A 357 0.20 -43.41 0.18
CA LEU A 357 -0.45 -42.15 -0.22
C LEU A 357 0.03 -40.95 0.62
N VAL A 358 0.15 -41.13 1.94
CA VAL A 358 0.72 -40.11 2.83
C VAL A 358 2.18 -39.83 2.48
N THR A 359 2.97 -40.86 2.16
CA THR A 359 4.37 -40.71 1.76
C THR A 359 4.49 -39.93 0.43
N VAL A 360 3.64 -40.18 -0.56
CA VAL A 360 3.59 -39.40 -1.82
C VAL A 360 3.34 -37.92 -1.54
N LEU A 361 2.32 -37.58 -0.74
CA LEU A 361 2.04 -36.18 -0.37
C LEU A 361 3.23 -35.53 0.36
N GLN A 362 3.88 -36.26 1.27
CA GLN A 362 5.07 -35.76 1.96
C GLN A 362 6.23 -35.46 1.00
N ARG A 363 6.43 -36.29 -0.04
CA ARG A 363 7.46 -36.06 -1.07
C ARG A 363 7.14 -34.82 -1.92
N VAL A 364 5.88 -34.65 -2.33
CA VAL A 364 5.46 -33.45 -3.06
C VAL A 364 5.66 -32.18 -2.21
N LEU A 365 5.29 -32.20 -0.94
CA LEU A 365 5.50 -31.06 -0.03
C LEU A 365 6.99 -30.78 0.20
N ALA A 366 7.85 -31.80 0.19
CA ALA A 366 9.30 -31.62 0.24
C ALA A 366 9.84 -30.96 -1.03
N ILE A 367 9.32 -31.32 -2.20
CA ILE A 367 9.61 -30.65 -3.49
C ILE A 367 9.23 -29.16 -3.39
N LEU A 368 8.03 -28.83 -2.91
CA LEU A 368 7.60 -27.44 -2.74
C LEU A 368 8.52 -26.64 -1.79
N GLU A 369 8.94 -27.21 -0.65
CA GLU A 369 9.91 -26.57 0.25
C GLU A 369 11.28 -26.36 -0.43
N GLN A 370 11.71 -27.29 -1.29
CA GLN A 370 12.92 -27.13 -2.08
C GLN A 370 12.79 -25.99 -3.10
N GLN A 371 11.66 -25.89 -3.81
CA GLN A 371 11.42 -24.80 -4.75
C GLN A 371 11.32 -23.43 -4.03
N ARG A 372 10.69 -23.37 -2.85
CA ARG A 372 10.72 -22.17 -2.00
C ARG A 372 12.15 -21.77 -1.64
N LYS A 373 13.00 -22.72 -1.21
CA LYS A 373 14.41 -22.44 -0.88
C LYS A 373 15.18 -21.91 -2.09
N LYS A 374 15.00 -22.52 -3.26
CA LYS A 374 15.61 -22.06 -4.53
C LYS A 374 15.16 -20.62 -4.82
N THR A 375 13.86 -20.34 -4.74
CA THR A 375 13.27 -19.01 -4.93
C THR A 375 13.84 -17.99 -3.93
N LYS A 376 13.86 -18.30 -2.63
CA LYS A 376 14.48 -17.48 -1.58
C LYS A 376 15.97 -17.24 -1.84
N SER A 377 16.68 -18.19 -2.43
CA SER A 377 18.10 -18.04 -2.77
C SER A 377 18.33 -17.07 -3.94
N ILE A 378 17.35 -16.93 -4.84
CA ILE A 378 17.36 -15.95 -5.95
C ILE A 378 17.06 -14.56 -5.40
N TRP A 379 15.95 -14.43 -4.66
CA TRP A 379 15.50 -13.14 -4.14
C TRP A 379 16.32 -12.62 -2.96
N LYS A 380 17.02 -13.50 -2.23
CA LYS A 380 17.71 -13.24 -0.95
C LYS A 380 16.82 -12.71 0.17
N ASP A 381 15.56 -12.38 -0.11
CA ASP A 381 14.58 -11.87 0.83
C ASP A 381 13.32 -12.77 0.89
N SER A 382 12.79 -12.99 2.09
CA SER A 382 11.61 -13.83 2.33
C SER A 382 10.33 -13.03 2.12
N GLU A 383 10.44 -11.70 2.10
CA GLU A 383 9.33 -10.80 1.85
C GLU A 383 8.79 -10.94 0.42
N VAL A 384 9.61 -11.37 -0.53
CA VAL A 384 9.26 -11.43 -1.96
C VAL A 384 9.33 -12.85 -2.53
N VAL A 385 9.21 -13.86 -1.68
CA VAL A 385 9.05 -15.25 -2.13
C VAL A 385 7.57 -15.49 -2.42
N TRP A 386 7.28 -15.89 -3.65
CA TRP A 386 5.96 -16.28 -4.12
C TRP A 386 5.99 -17.75 -4.53
N ILE A 387 5.07 -18.56 -4.00
CA ILE A 387 4.89 -19.95 -4.41
C ILE A 387 3.88 -19.97 -5.56
N PRO A 388 4.19 -20.57 -6.72
CA PRO A 388 3.24 -20.69 -7.82
C PRO A 388 1.91 -21.30 -7.38
N LEU A 389 0.81 -20.60 -7.64
CA LEU A 389 -0.53 -21.08 -7.33
C LEU A 389 -0.90 -22.31 -8.19
N GLN A 390 -0.27 -22.45 -9.35
CA GLN A 390 -0.42 -23.57 -10.29
C GLN A 390 0.04 -24.92 -9.74
N TYR A 391 0.81 -24.96 -8.65
CA TYR A 391 1.05 -26.24 -7.95
C TYR A 391 -0.24 -26.82 -7.35
N GLY A 392 -1.19 -25.95 -6.98
CA GLY A 392 -2.51 -26.35 -6.46
C GLY A 392 -3.65 -26.17 -7.47
N LEU A 393 -3.47 -25.33 -8.49
CA LEU A 393 -4.51 -24.95 -9.44
C LEU A 393 -4.21 -25.45 -10.85
N ARG A 394 -5.26 -25.94 -11.52
CA ARG A 394 -5.23 -26.17 -12.96
C ARG A 394 -5.79 -24.97 -13.72
N PRO A 395 -5.40 -24.78 -14.99
CA PRO A 395 -5.90 -23.70 -15.84
C PRO A 395 -7.43 -23.57 -15.86
N GLU A 396 -8.16 -24.67 -15.90
CA GLU A 396 -9.63 -24.72 -15.90
C GLU A 396 -10.30 -24.40 -14.55
N GLN A 397 -9.52 -24.01 -13.52
CA GLN A 397 -10.05 -23.67 -12.19
C GLN A 397 -9.89 -22.17 -11.87
N TYR A 398 -9.51 -21.38 -12.86
CA TYR A 398 -9.39 -19.92 -12.77
C TYR A 398 -9.66 -19.25 -14.13
N ASP A 399 -10.35 -19.94 -15.04
CA ASP A 399 -10.68 -19.43 -16.38
C ASP A 399 -12.05 -18.75 -16.46
N THR A 400 -12.76 -18.66 -15.33
CA THR A 400 -13.96 -17.83 -15.15
C THR A 400 -13.78 -16.71 -14.12
N GLN A 401 -14.56 -15.63 -14.28
CA GLN A 401 -14.58 -14.48 -13.37
C GLN A 401 -14.95 -14.90 -11.94
N GLY A 402 -15.91 -15.81 -11.80
CA GLY A 402 -16.39 -16.28 -10.49
C GLY A 402 -15.34 -17.10 -9.74
N GLU A 403 -14.65 -18.01 -10.43
CA GLU A 403 -13.57 -18.80 -9.83
C GLU A 403 -12.39 -17.93 -9.43
N LEU A 404 -11.95 -17.03 -10.32
CA LEU A 404 -10.85 -16.13 -9.99
C LEU A 404 -11.24 -15.16 -8.87
N ASN A 405 -12.48 -14.65 -8.83
CA ASN A 405 -12.98 -13.87 -7.69
C ASN A 405 -12.85 -14.68 -6.38
N ALA A 406 -13.33 -15.92 -6.34
CA ALA A 406 -13.26 -16.76 -5.14
C ALA A 406 -11.82 -17.01 -4.67
N LEU A 407 -10.88 -17.22 -5.61
CA LEU A 407 -9.45 -17.36 -5.29
C LEU A 407 -8.86 -16.06 -4.71
N LEU A 408 -9.22 -14.91 -5.29
CA LEU A 408 -8.79 -13.60 -4.80
C LEU A 408 -9.36 -13.33 -3.40
N GLU A 409 -10.61 -13.70 -3.14
CA GLU A 409 -11.20 -13.56 -1.81
C GLU A 409 -10.47 -14.39 -0.76
N GLN A 410 -10.15 -15.65 -1.11
CA GLN A 410 -9.41 -16.55 -0.23
C GLN A 410 -7.99 -16.04 0.04
N ILE A 411 -7.26 -15.58 -0.98
CA ILE A 411 -5.87 -15.17 -0.79
C ILE A 411 -5.74 -13.78 -0.16
N THR A 412 -6.72 -12.89 -0.35
CA THR A 412 -6.69 -11.55 0.27
C THR A 412 -7.33 -11.53 1.65
N GLN A 413 -8.11 -12.56 2.00
CA GLN A 413 -8.95 -12.63 3.21
C GLN A 413 -9.99 -11.50 3.27
N GLN A 414 -10.47 -11.06 2.11
CA GLN A 414 -11.50 -10.04 1.94
C GLN A 414 -12.53 -10.53 0.92
N GLN A 415 -13.76 -10.04 0.98
CA GLN A 415 -14.83 -10.46 0.08
C GLN A 415 -15.15 -9.38 -0.96
N PHE A 416 -15.53 -9.81 -2.16
CA PHE A 416 -16.22 -8.92 -3.08
C PHE A 416 -17.63 -8.64 -2.56
N SER A 417 -18.01 -7.38 -2.61
CA SER A 417 -19.37 -6.96 -2.38
C SER A 417 -20.02 -6.58 -3.70
N ASP A 418 -21.19 -7.13 -3.97
CA ASP A 418 -22.04 -6.73 -5.10
C ASP A 418 -22.91 -5.51 -4.75
N ALA A 419 -23.70 -5.05 -5.73
CA ALA A 419 -24.72 -4.02 -5.58
C ALA A 419 -24.15 -2.64 -5.25
N ASN A 420 -23.05 -2.27 -5.90
CA ASN A 420 -22.45 -0.94 -5.78
C ASN A 420 -22.69 -0.11 -7.05
N GLN A 421 -22.41 1.19 -6.94
CA GLN A 421 -22.19 2.09 -8.06
C GLN A 421 -20.77 2.61 -8.01
N ILE A 422 -20.19 2.79 -9.19
CA ILE A 422 -18.85 3.37 -9.35
C ILE A 422 -18.89 4.52 -10.35
N TYR A 423 -18.00 5.48 -10.15
CA TYR A 423 -17.80 6.62 -11.04
C TYR A 423 -16.29 6.82 -11.18
N TYR A 424 -15.80 6.76 -12.41
CA TYR A 424 -14.40 7.02 -12.72
C TYR A 424 -14.19 8.53 -12.83
N ILE A 425 -13.25 9.06 -12.03
CA ILE A 425 -13.03 10.48 -11.82
C ILE A 425 -11.67 10.85 -12.42
N ILE A 426 -11.67 11.87 -13.28
CA ILE A 426 -10.43 12.41 -13.85
C ILE A 426 -9.79 13.41 -12.89
N ASN A 427 -8.49 13.68 -13.08
CA ASN A 427 -7.67 14.49 -12.18
C ASN A 427 -8.36 15.82 -11.78
N GLU A 428 -8.94 16.53 -12.74
CA GLU A 428 -9.54 17.85 -12.57
C GLU A 428 -10.79 17.85 -11.68
N GLU A 429 -11.45 16.72 -11.55
CA GLU A 429 -12.74 16.57 -10.87
C GLU A 429 -12.57 16.30 -9.37
N PHE A 430 -11.41 15.78 -8.96
CA PHE A 430 -11.17 15.28 -7.60
C PHE A 430 -11.35 16.36 -6.52
N GLN A 431 -10.78 17.55 -6.68
CA GLN A 431 -10.86 18.59 -5.65
C GLN A 431 -12.29 19.08 -5.43
N SER A 432 -13.10 19.13 -6.49
CA SER A 432 -14.50 19.48 -6.42
C SER A 432 -15.30 18.39 -5.70
N GLU A 433 -15.08 17.10 -6.02
CA GLU A 433 -15.73 15.99 -5.33
C GLU A 433 -15.30 15.87 -3.86
N LEU A 434 -14.05 16.24 -3.53
CA LEU A 434 -13.61 16.39 -2.15
C LEU A 434 -14.40 17.49 -1.44
N THR A 435 -14.52 18.68 -2.02
CA THR A 435 -15.33 19.77 -1.44
C THR A 435 -16.79 19.34 -1.25
N ASP A 436 -17.40 18.72 -2.26
CA ASP A 436 -18.77 18.19 -2.21
C ASP A 436 -18.93 17.16 -1.08
N SER A 437 -17.97 16.25 -0.93
CA SER A 437 -18.01 15.24 0.13
C SER A 437 -18.02 15.84 1.54
N ILE A 438 -17.26 16.92 1.75
CA ILE A 438 -17.16 17.63 3.04
C ILE A 438 -18.48 18.36 3.33
N LEU A 439 -19.04 19.04 2.33
CA LEU A 439 -20.28 19.82 2.47
C LEU A 439 -21.53 18.92 2.61
N GLN A 440 -21.53 17.73 2.00
CA GLN A 440 -22.67 16.80 2.05
C GLN A 440 -22.70 15.92 3.29
N ALA A 441 -21.60 15.82 4.06
CA ALA A 441 -21.52 14.96 5.23
C ALA A 441 -22.54 15.37 6.32
N GLN A 442 -23.30 14.39 6.81
CA GLN A 442 -24.38 14.57 7.78
C GLN A 442 -24.05 14.00 9.17
N ASP A 443 -23.33 12.88 9.21
CA ASP A 443 -22.90 12.23 10.44
C ASP A 443 -21.37 12.37 10.60
N TYR A 444 -20.60 12.06 9.56
CA TYR A 444 -19.15 12.22 9.61
C TYR A 444 -18.49 12.27 8.22
N HIS A 445 -17.30 12.85 8.17
CA HIS A 445 -16.38 12.86 7.03
C HIS A 445 -14.96 12.49 7.50
N ILE A 446 -14.28 11.67 6.71
CA ILE A 446 -12.86 11.35 6.88
C ILE A 446 -12.13 11.68 5.59
N LEU A 447 -11.12 12.54 5.70
CA LEU A 447 -10.06 12.69 4.72
C LEU A 447 -8.83 11.93 5.20
N TRP A 448 -8.50 10.84 4.52
CA TRP A 448 -7.30 10.08 4.75
C TRP A 448 -6.35 10.32 3.60
N ILE A 449 -5.24 11.01 3.85
CA ILE A 449 -4.34 11.41 2.78
C ILE A 449 -2.93 11.52 3.34
N HIS A 450 -1.90 11.29 2.53
CA HIS A 450 -0.55 11.49 3.04
C HIS A 450 -0.18 12.97 3.07
N ASP A 451 -0.70 13.80 2.16
CA ASP A 451 -0.36 15.23 2.08
C ASP A 451 -1.56 16.18 1.96
N TYR A 452 -1.51 17.22 2.79
CA TYR A 452 -2.34 18.41 2.70
C TYR A 452 -1.41 19.62 2.77
N ARG A 453 -1.17 20.28 1.63
CA ARG A 453 -0.12 21.30 1.52
C ARG A 453 -0.48 22.58 2.25
N GLY A 454 0.42 23.01 3.14
CA GLY A 454 0.42 24.36 3.70
C GLY A 454 1.02 25.37 2.74
N VAL A 455 2.10 24.98 2.05
CA VAL A 455 2.88 25.86 1.18
C VAL A 455 3.26 25.21 -0.16
N THR A 456 3.50 26.04 -1.17
CA THR A 456 4.10 25.68 -2.45
C THR A 456 5.60 25.36 -2.29
N PRO A 457 6.28 24.81 -3.31
CA PRO A 457 7.73 24.59 -3.27
C PRO A 457 8.56 25.86 -2.98
N GLU A 458 8.05 27.04 -3.34
CA GLU A 458 8.67 28.34 -3.09
C GLU A 458 8.46 28.84 -1.65
N GLY A 459 7.69 28.10 -0.84
CA GLY A 459 7.36 28.45 0.54
C GLY A 459 6.19 29.41 0.70
N GLU A 460 5.44 29.67 -0.38
CA GLU A 460 4.26 30.53 -0.35
C GLU A 460 3.01 29.75 0.08
N PRO A 461 2.04 30.34 0.79
CA PRO A 461 0.82 29.64 1.17
C PRO A 461 0.07 29.02 -0.03
N ASP A 462 -0.36 27.76 0.10
CA ASP A 462 -1.01 27.00 -0.98
C ASP A 462 -2.51 27.36 -1.12
N SER A 463 -2.93 27.75 -2.33
CA SER A 463 -4.30 28.21 -2.60
C SER A 463 -5.36 27.10 -2.63
N ILE A 464 -4.99 25.87 -3.00
CA ILE A 464 -5.92 24.72 -2.96
C ILE A 464 -6.12 24.27 -1.50
N GLY A 465 -5.05 24.23 -0.72
CA GLY A 465 -5.09 24.03 0.72
C GLY A 465 -5.94 25.09 1.42
N LEU A 466 -5.79 26.37 1.06
CA LEU A 466 -6.67 27.45 1.54
C LEU A 466 -8.12 27.19 1.14
N ARG A 467 -8.39 26.83 -0.12
CA ARG A 467 -9.74 26.62 -0.63
C ARG A 467 -10.45 25.51 0.13
N GLN A 468 -9.83 24.33 0.30
CA GLN A 468 -10.43 23.23 1.06
C GLN A 468 -10.63 23.61 2.54
N THR A 469 -9.70 24.39 3.11
CA THR A 469 -9.82 24.86 4.51
C THR A 469 -11.01 25.79 4.69
N VAL A 470 -11.11 26.83 3.86
CA VAL A 470 -12.09 27.92 4.04
C VAL A 470 -13.44 27.59 3.38
N ARG A 471 -13.43 27.14 2.12
CA ARG A 471 -14.64 26.92 1.33
C ARG A 471 -15.27 25.55 1.54
N ALA A 472 -14.52 24.56 2.02
CA ALA A 472 -15.08 23.26 2.40
C ALA A 472 -15.26 23.17 3.92
N TYR A 473 -14.20 22.99 4.71
CA TYR A 473 -14.34 22.68 6.14
C TYR A 473 -14.97 23.80 6.99
N LEU A 474 -14.48 25.04 6.91
CA LEU A 474 -15.07 26.15 7.69
C LEU A 474 -16.52 26.44 7.26
N ALA A 475 -16.80 26.35 5.96
CA ALA A 475 -18.16 26.49 5.43
C ALA A 475 -19.08 25.36 5.95
N ALA A 476 -18.62 24.11 5.95
CA ALA A 476 -19.37 22.96 6.43
C ALA A 476 -19.66 23.05 7.93
N LEU A 477 -18.67 23.43 8.75
CA LEU A 477 -18.86 23.69 10.18
C LEU A 477 -19.89 24.81 10.42
N THR A 478 -19.81 25.90 9.65
CA THR A 478 -20.77 27.01 9.76
C THR A 478 -22.18 26.57 9.42
N GLN A 479 -22.34 25.81 8.33
CA GLN A 479 -23.64 25.29 7.91
C GLN A 479 -24.20 24.28 8.92
N ALA A 480 -23.36 23.41 9.49
CA ALA A 480 -23.75 22.47 10.52
C ALA A 480 -24.28 23.19 11.76
N VAL A 481 -23.62 24.26 12.20
CA VAL A 481 -24.10 25.09 13.33
C VAL A 481 -25.43 25.75 13.01
N ARG A 482 -25.59 26.32 11.81
CA ARG A 482 -26.88 26.91 11.38
C ARG A 482 -28.01 25.89 11.38
N ASN A 483 -27.71 24.64 11.02
CA ASN A 483 -28.68 23.55 10.98
C ASN A 483 -28.91 22.92 12.37
N TYR A 484 -28.08 23.21 13.37
CA TYR A 484 -28.08 22.55 14.67
C TYR A 484 -29.42 22.66 15.42
N GLU A 485 -30.15 23.77 15.25
CA GLU A 485 -31.50 23.94 15.83
C GLU A 485 -32.48 22.86 15.35
N THR A 486 -32.32 22.40 14.11
CA THR A 486 -33.22 21.42 13.48
C THR A 486 -32.71 19.99 13.64
N THR A 487 -31.40 19.79 13.53
CA THR A 487 -30.78 18.46 13.51
C THR A 487 -30.36 17.99 14.89
N GLY A 488 -30.01 18.91 15.79
CA GLY A 488 -29.35 18.63 17.07
C GLY A 488 -27.95 18.03 16.92
N LYS A 489 -27.34 18.09 15.72
CA LYS A 489 -26.10 17.39 15.37
C LYS A 489 -25.10 18.30 14.67
N ILE A 490 -23.82 18.11 14.99
CA ILE A 490 -22.67 18.62 14.23
C ILE A 490 -21.94 17.38 13.67
N PRO A 491 -21.73 17.27 12.34
CA PRO A 491 -20.98 16.16 11.77
C PRO A 491 -19.55 16.10 12.29
N LEU A 492 -19.02 14.90 12.48
CA LEU A 492 -17.61 14.68 12.82
C LEU A 492 -16.74 14.84 11.58
N TYR A 493 -15.79 15.78 11.58
CA TYR A 493 -14.77 15.88 10.55
C TYR A 493 -13.43 15.35 11.06
N LEU A 494 -12.82 14.41 10.34
CA LEU A 494 -11.56 13.76 10.70
C LEU A 494 -10.56 13.84 9.54
N ILE A 495 -9.31 14.21 9.83
CA ILE A 495 -8.20 14.11 8.88
C ILE A 495 -7.15 13.15 9.44
N LEU A 496 -6.78 12.15 8.66
CA LEU A 496 -5.65 11.25 8.92
C LEU A 496 -4.51 11.65 7.99
N LEU A 497 -3.36 12.04 8.55
CA LEU A 497 -2.18 12.49 7.80
C LEU A 497 -0.94 11.68 8.18
N ASP A 498 -0.05 11.48 7.21
CA ASP A 498 1.28 10.94 7.47
C ASP A 498 2.22 12.04 8.02
N GLN A 499 3.04 11.73 9.03
CA GLN A 499 3.90 12.77 9.61
C GLN A 499 4.93 13.32 8.62
N TYR A 500 5.50 12.50 7.74
CA TYR A 500 6.57 12.96 6.87
C TYR A 500 6.10 14.09 5.95
N TYR A 501 5.01 13.85 5.25
CA TYR A 501 4.46 14.85 4.34
C TYR A 501 3.77 16.01 5.05
N TYR A 502 3.23 15.81 6.25
CA TYR A 502 2.77 16.89 7.11
C TYR A 502 3.90 17.89 7.42
N GLU A 503 5.08 17.41 7.82
CA GLU A 503 6.25 18.24 8.11
C GLU A 503 6.84 18.85 6.83
N SER A 504 7.04 18.04 5.79
CA SER A 504 7.65 18.47 4.52
C SER A 504 6.84 19.52 3.78
N ASN A 505 5.50 19.47 3.85
CA ASN A 505 4.64 20.43 3.15
C ASN A 505 4.10 21.54 4.06
N ASN A 506 4.64 21.68 5.28
CA ASN A 506 4.18 22.63 6.29
C ASN A 506 2.66 22.56 6.54
N GLY A 507 2.10 21.35 6.62
CA GLY A 507 0.66 21.12 6.80
C GLY A 507 0.09 21.76 8.08
N ALA A 508 0.95 22.05 9.05
CA ALA A 508 0.62 22.78 10.27
C ALA A 508 -0.17 24.07 10.00
N LEU A 509 0.20 24.81 8.93
CA LEU A 509 -0.43 26.07 8.57
C LEU A 509 -1.96 25.95 8.58
N TRP A 510 -2.53 25.01 7.82
CA TRP A 510 -3.98 24.86 7.75
C TRP A 510 -4.55 24.02 8.91
N MET A 511 -3.82 23.03 9.41
CA MET A 511 -4.31 22.12 10.44
C MET A 511 -4.49 22.80 11.81
N GLU A 512 -3.68 23.81 12.15
CA GLU A 512 -3.85 24.60 13.37
C GLU A 512 -5.17 25.38 13.37
N LEU A 513 -5.53 25.99 12.23
CA LEU A 513 -6.80 26.68 12.04
C LEU A 513 -7.97 25.69 12.14
N LEU A 514 -7.89 24.54 11.47
CA LEU A 514 -8.99 23.57 11.46
C LEU A 514 -9.21 22.87 12.81
N GLN A 515 -8.17 22.69 13.63
CA GLN A 515 -8.31 22.14 14.98
C GLN A 515 -8.80 23.13 16.03
N ASN A 516 -8.71 24.43 15.76
CA ASN A 516 -9.20 25.47 16.64
C ASN A 516 -9.83 26.63 15.86
N PRO A 517 -10.93 26.38 15.12
CA PRO A 517 -11.46 27.35 14.16
C PRO A 517 -12.11 28.57 14.82
N LEU A 518 -12.49 28.45 16.11
CA LEU A 518 -13.09 29.55 16.86
C LEU A 518 -12.06 30.50 17.48
N GLU A 519 -10.89 30.02 17.89
CA GLU A 519 -9.94 30.83 18.69
C GLU A 519 -8.59 31.06 18.02
N HIS A 520 -8.16 30.21 17.08
CA HIS A 520 -6.87 30.38 16.42
C HIS A 520 -6.88 31.63 15.52
N GLU A 521 -5.90 32.51 15.72
CA GLU A 521 -5.66 33.67 14.85
C GLU A 521 -4.53 33.37 13.88
N MET A 522 -4.89 33.19 12.61
CA MET A 522 -3.92 33.07 11.53
C MET A 522 -3.60 34.44 10.92
N ARG A 523 -2.32 34.69 10.65
CA ARG A 523 -1.86 35.89 9.93
C ARG A 523 -0.81 35.51 8.89
N LEU A 524 -1.20 35.52 7.63
CA LEU A 524 -0.30 35.44 6.49
C LEU A 524 0.38 36.79 6.26
N SER A 525 1.47 36.80 5.49
CA SER A 525 2.21 38.03 5.16
C SER A 525 1.33 39.05 4.42
N ALA A 526 1.76 40.32 4.37
CA ALA A 526 0.99 41.40 3.74
C ALA A 526 0.67 41.16 2.24
N LYS A 527 1.47 40.32 1.56
CA LYS A 527 1.22 39.86 0.18
C LYS A 527 -0.13 39.12 0.05
N TYR A 528 -0.58 38.46 1.12
CA TYR A 528 -1.80 37.66 1.17
C TYR A 528 -2.91 38.33 2.00
N ALA A 529 -2.96 39.67 2.02
CA ALA A 529 -3.97 40.42 2.76
C ALA A 529 -5.41 40.00 2.43
N TYR A 530 -5.71 39.76 1.15
CA TYR A 530 -7.02 39.27 0.72
C TYR A 530 -7.36 37.88 1.31
N TRP A 531 -6.38 36.98 1.44
CA TRP A 531 -6.61 35.66 2.04
C TRP A 531 -6.81 35.76 3.55
N ASN A 532 -6.09 36.68 4.22
CA ASN A 532 -6.33 36.99 5.62
C ASN A 532 -7.77 37.48 5.85
N GLU A 533 -8.27 38.40 5.01
CA GLU A 533 -9.65 38.88 5.08
C GLU A 533 -10.66 37.74 4.86
N MET A 534 -10.42 36.88 3.86
CA MET A 534 -11.27 35.70 3.63
C MET A 534 -11.33 34.76 4.83
N ILE A 535 -10.20 34.45 5.46
CA ILE A 535 -10.14 33.58 6.64
C ILE A 535 -10.87 34.23 7.82
N GLN A 536 -10.61 35.51 8.08
CA GLN A 536 -11.24 36.26 9.17
C GLN A 536 -12.75 36.33 8.98
N GLN A 537 -13.23 36.57 7.76
CA GLN A 537 -14.64 36.57 7.44
C GLN A 537 -15.27 35.19 7.72
N ALA A 538 -14.65 34.10 7.25
CA ALA A 538 -15.18 32.75 7.49
C ALA A 538 -15.24 32.39 8.98
N GLN A 539 -14.22 32.76 9.77
CA GLN A 539 -14.24 32.57 11.22
C GLN A 539 -15.29 33.45 11.91
N ALA A 540 -15.46 34.70 11.47
CA ALA A 540 -16.49 35.59 12.00
C ALA A 540 -17.90 35.05 11.72
N GLU A 541 -18.15 34.53 10.52
CA GLU A 541 -19.40 33.88 10.16
C GLU A 541 -19.67 32.63 11.01
N LEU A 542 -18.66 31.79 11.25
CA LEU A 542 -18.76 30.63 12.13
C LEU A 542 -19.08 31.04 13.57
N ARG A 543 -18.35 32.02 14.13
CA ARG A 543 -18.59 32.54 15.49
C ARG A 543 -19.98 33.14 15.63
N GLN A 544 -20.44 33.86 14.61
CA GLN A 544 -21.79 34.44 14.58
C GLN A 544 -22.85 33.34 14.55
N ALA A 545 -22.69 32.32 13.70
CA ALA A 545 -23.60 31.17 13.67
C ALA A 545 -23.69 30.47 15.05
N VAL A 546 -22.56 30.32 15.74
CA VAL A 546 -22.52 29.76 17.09
C VAL A 546 -23.27 30.64 18.08
N ALA A 547 -23.09 31.96 18.02
CA ALA A 547 -23.79 32.90 18.89
C ALA A 547 -25.31 32.89 18.65
N ASP A 548 -25.74 32.70 17.40
CA ASP A 548 -27.15 32.72 16.99
C ASP A 548 -27.89 31.40 17.27
N SER A 549 -27.18 30.28 17.45
CA SER A 549 -27.81 28.98 17.76
C SER A 549 -28.18 28.84 19.24
N ALA A 550 -29.46 29.06 19.56
CA ALA A 550 -30.01 28.93 20.91
C ALA A 550 -29.79 27.54 21.54
N LEU A 551 -30.02 26.46 20.79
CA LEU A 551 -29.84 25.08 21.25
C LEU A 551 -28.37 24.78 21.51
N LEU A 552 -27.47 25.21 20.61
CA LEU A 552 -26.04 25.03 20.82
C LEU A 552 -25.57 25.80 22.06
N GLN A 553 -25.99 27.06 22.20
CA GLN A 553 -25.68 27.87 23.40
C GLN A 553 -26.20 27.24 24.69
N GLN A 554 -27.36 26.57 24.65
CA GLN A 554 -27.85 25.79 25.80
C GLN A 554 -26.93 24.62 26.13
N ARG A 555 -26.44 23.89 25.13
CA ARG A 555 -25.48 22.79 25.33
C ARG A 555 -24.14 23.31 25.86
N VAL A 556 -23.68 24.47 25.39
CA VAL A 556 -22.48 25.13 25.93
C VAL A 556 -22.66 25.47 27.41
N ARG A 557 -23.83 25.96 27.84
CA ARG A 557 -24.12 26.18 29.28
C ARG A 557 -24.12 24.89 30.10
N GLN A 558 -24.49 23.77 29.49
CA GLN A 558 -24.54 22.46 30.15
C GLN A 558 -23.15 21.80 30.25
N TYR A 559 -22.37 21.81 29.16
CA TYR A 559 -21.13 21.03 29.03
C TYR A 559 -19.85 21.89 29.03
N GLY A 560 -19.98 23.21 28.92
CA GLY A 560 -18.89 24.18 28.98
C GLY A 560 -18.19 24.45 27.64
N GLN A 561 -17.33 25.46 27.63
CA GLN A 561 -16.59 25.91 26.43
C GLN A 561 -15.67 24.83 25.86
N LYS A 562 -15.04 24.00 26.71
CA LYS A 562 -14.16 22.91 26.26
C LYS A 562 -14.90 21.87 25.41
N TRP A 563 -16.17 21.60 25.71
CA TRP A 563 -17.01 20.72 24.92
C TRP A 563 -17.30 21.33 23.54
N LEU A 564 -17.61 22.62 23.48
CA LEU A 564 -17.84 23.33 22.22
C LEU A 564 -16.61 23.27 21.31
N LEU A 565 -15.44 23.61 21.84
CA LEU A 565 -14.18 23.58 21.09
C LEU A 565 -13.81 22.16 20.63
N ASN A 566 -14.20 21.13 21.39
CA ASN A 566 -13.99 19.75 21.00
C ASN A 566 -14.98 19.27 19.94
N THR A 567 -16.22 19.76 19.97
CA THR A 567 -17.31 19.38 19.05
C THR A 567 -17.21 20.11 17.71
N LEU A 568 -16.84 21.40 17.74
CA LEU A 568 -16.82 22.27 16.57
C LEU A 568 -15.39 22.50 16.07
N LYS A 569 -14.81 21.46 15.47
CA LYS A 569 -13.50 21.49 14.82
C LYS A 569 -13.33 20.31 13.86
N VAL A 570 -12.23 20.32 13.12
CA VAL A 570 -11.74 19.12 12.44
C VAL A 570 -10.75 18.40 13.37
N HIS A 571 -10.97 17.11 13.57
CA HIS A 571 -10.08 16.25 14.36
C HIS A 571 -8.94 15.75 13.49
N VAL A 572 -7.71 16.13 13.81
CA VAL A 572 -6.53 15.69 13.05
C VAL A 572 -5.81 14.58 13.81
N ASN A 573 -5.41 13.54 13.08
CA ASN A 573 -4.57 12.46 13.60
C ASN A 573 -3.36 12.30 12.69
N ILE A 574 -2.19 12.60 13.23
CA ILE A 574 -0.92 12.43 12.53
C ILE A 574 -0.45 11.00 12.81
N THR A 575 -0.64 10.14 11.82
CA THR A 575 -0.31 8.72 11.86
C THR A 575 1.19 8.49 11.87
N ASN A 576 1.60 7.41 12.55
CA ASN A 576 3.00 6.99 12.69
C ASN A 576 3.95 8.13 13.13
N PRO A 577 3.61 8.89 14.19
CA PRO A 577 4.46 9.99 14.66
C PRO A 577 5.84 9.46 15.06
N SER A 578 6.91 10.24 14.91
CA SER A 578 8.30 9.81 15.03
C SER A 578 8.53 9.13 16.36
N ASP A 579 9.06 7.91 16.31
CA ASP A 579 9.21 7.06 17.46
C ASP A 579 10.44 6.16 17.31
N TYR A 580 11.56 6.67 17.82
CA TYR A 580 12.84 5.98 17.81
C TYR A 580 12.91 4.74 18.72
N SER A 581 11.84 4.42 19.45
CA SER A 581 11.73 3.16 20.20
C SER A 581 11.40 1.96 19.31
N PHE A 582 10.99 2.19 18.06
CA PHE A 582 10.76 1.13 17.07
C PHE A 582 11.89 1.07 16.04
N ARG A 583 12.55 -0.08 15.97
CA ARG A 583 13.68 -0.34 15.08
C ARG A 583 13.65 -1.76 14.55
N SER A 584 14.21 -1.96 13.37
CA SER A 584 14.32 -3.28 12.75
C SER A 584 15.61 -3.44 11.95
N ALA A 585 16.04 -4.69 11.82
CA ALA A 585 17.16 -5.09 10.98
C ALA A 585 16.75 -5.35 9.52
N HIS A 586 15.45 -5.25 9.19
CA HIS A 586 14.92 -5.67 7.88
C HIS A 586 14.73 -4.52 6.89
N LEU A 587 14.88 -3.28 7.34
CA LEU A 587 14.61 -2.07 6.53
C LEU A 587 15.77 -1.71 5.61
N ILE A 588 16.98 -1.65 6.16
CA ILE A 588 18.19 -1.31 5.41
C ILE A 588 19.18 -2.48 5.57
N PRO A 589 19.56 -3.16 4.48
CA PRO A 589 20.51 -4.26 4.53
C PRO A 589 21.78 -3.89 5.31
N HIS A 590 22.23 -4.79 6.19
CA HIS A 590 23.42 -4.62 7.04
C HIS A 590 23.32 -3.55 8.15
N ILE A 591 22.22 -2.82 8.30
CA ILE A 591 21.97 -1.92 9.43
C ILE A 591 20.96 -2.59 10.38
N PRO A 592 21.37 -3.20 11.50
CA PRO A 592 20.49 -4.00 12.34
C PRO A 592 19.51 -3.19 13.21
N PHE A 593 19.53 -1.86 13.10
CA PHE A 593 18.83 -0.94 13.99
C PHE A 593 18.15 0.24 13.27
N ALA A 594 17.86 0.09 11.97
CA ALA A 594 17.18 1.13 11.21
C ALA A 594 15.82 1.46 11.86
N PRO A 595 15.49 2.75 12.08
CA PRO A 595 14.24 3.14 12.71
C PRO A 595 13.07 2.94 11.76
N ASP A 596 11.93 2.60 12.35
CA ASP A 596 10.67 2.43 11.63
C ASP A 596 10.10 3.76 11.10
N ASP A 597 10.69 4.90 11.46
CA ASP A 597 10.29 6.25 11.01
C ASP A 597 10.37 6.47 9.48
N LEU A 598 10.87 5.49 8.72
CA LEU A 598 10.81 5.47 7.26
C LEU A 598 9.45 4.99 6.70
N MET A 599 8.63 4.32 7.51
CA MET A 599 7.29 3.86 7.14
C MET A 599 6.40 5.05 6.78
N ARG A 600 5.55 4.91 5.76
CA ARG A 600 4.53 5.92 5.44
C ARG A 600 3.14 5.35 5.48
N ASP A 601 2.19 6.20 5.82
CA ASP A 601 0.81 5.96 5.41
C ASP A 601 0.55 6.66 4.07
N HIS A 602 0.63 5.90 2.98
CA HIS A 602 0.51 6.41 1.62
C HIS A 602 -0.93 6.33 1.07
N ARG A 603 -1.89 5.88 1.89
CA ARG A 603 -3.32 5.78 1.55
C ARG A 603 -3.93 7.15 1.28
N LYS A 604 -4.81 7.19 0.29
CA LYS A 604 -5.52 8.40 -0.13
C LYS A 604 -6.98 8.05 -0.41
N ILE A 605 -7.80 8.27 0.60
CA ILE A 605 -9.19 7.87 0.63
C ILE A 605 -10.01 9.00 1.25
N VAL A 606 -11.15 9.28 0.65
CA VAL A 606 -12.19 10.11 1.25
C VAL A 606 -13.35 9.18 1.57
N LEU A 607 -13.96 9.28 2.76
CA LEU A 607 -15.22 8.59 3.05
C LEU A 607 -16.12 9.42 3.95
N TYR A 608 -17.43 9.32 3.76
CA TYR A 608 -18.41 9.99 4.60
C TYR A 608 -19.71 9.22 4.71
N ASP A 609 -20.34 9.31 5.88
CA ASP A 609 -21.67 8.79 6.19
C ASP A 609 -21.92 7.30 5.91
N VAL A 610 -20.87 6.49 5.77
CA VAL A 610 -20.99 5.04 5.56
C VAL A 610 -21.60 4.37 6.78
N SER A 611 -22.57 3.48 6.56
CA SER A 611 -23.35 2.86 7.63
C SER A 611 -23.59 1.38 7.41
N GLU A 612 -23.39 0.60 8.48
CA GLU A 612 -23.83 -0.79 8.57
C GLU A 612 -25.36 -0.92 8.60
N GLN A 613 -26.09 0.17 8.91
CA GLN A 613 -27.56 0.18 8.96
C GLN A 613 -28.22 0.40 7.59
N ASP A 614 -27.48 0.96 6.63
CA ASP A 614 -28.00 1.25 5.28
C ASP A 614 -26.90 1.04 4.23
N PRO A 615 -26.95 -0.05 3.44
CA PRO A 615 -25.94 -0.34 2.42
C PRO A 615 -25.91 0.70 1.29
N GLY A 616 -26.94 1.54 1.16
CA GLY A 616 -27.03 2.58 0.16
C GLY A 616 -26.57 3.96 0.65
N LYS A 617 -26.10 4.07 1.90
CA LYS A 617 -25.72 5.35 2.52
C LYS A 617 -24.21 5.60 2.47
N GLY A 618 -23.84 6.87 2.30
CA GLY A 618 -22.46 7.31 2.26
C GLY A 618 -21.79 7.07 0.92
N ARG A 619 -20.58 7.61 0.77
CA ARG A 619 -19.72 7.42 -0.41
C ARG A 619 -18.26 7.38 0.02
N ALA A 620 -17.41 6.81 -0.84
CA ALA A 620 -15.96 6.93 -0.70
C ALA A 620 -15.30 7.26 -2.05
N ILE A 621 -14.12 7.89 -2.01
CA ILE A 621 -13.28 8.19 -3.17
C ILE A 621 -11.90 7.58 -2.90
N TYR A 622 -11.41 6.77 -3.82
CA TYR A 622 -10.03 6.27 -3.84
C TYR A 622 -9.26 7.02 -4.89
N THR A 623 -8.07 7.50 -4.56
CA THR A 623 -7.33 8.38 -5.47
C THR A 623 -5.81 8.16 -5.37
N GLY A 624 -5.10 8.60 -6.40
CA GLY A 624 -3.67 8.86 -6.32
C GLY A 624 -3.34 10.25 -5.77
N MET A 625 -4.30 11.17 -5.66
CA MET A 625 -4.06 12.62 -5.48
C MET A 625 -4.08 13.13 -4.03
N GLY A 626 -3.25 14.14 -3.75
CA GLY A 626 -3.18 14.90 -2.51
C GLY A 626 -4.10 16.13 -2.48
N VAL A 627 -3.93 17.01 -1.47
CA VAL A 627 -4.50 18.37 -1.46
C VAL A 627 -3.38 19.39 -1.66
N GLY A 628 -3.36 20.07 -2.82
CA GLY A 628 -2.37 21.10 -3.15
C GLY A 628 -2.43 21.54 -4.61
N GLU A 629 -1.85 22.71 -4.91
CA GLU A 629 -1.88 23.32 -6.25
C GLU A 629 -1.28 22.46 -7.35
N HIS A 630 -0.23 21.71 -7.03
CA HIS A 630 0.48 20.92 -8.03
C HIS A 630 -0.33 19.74 -8.58
N TYR A 631 -1.41 19.36 -7.90
CA TYR A 631 -2.39 18.35 -8.36
C TYR A 631 -3.44 18.91 -9.31
N THR A 632 -3.64 20.23 -9.34
CA THR A 632 -4.72 20.89 -10.09
C THR A 632 -4.24 21.68 -11.30
N GLY A 633 -2.93 21.67 -11.54
CA GLY A 633 -2.28 22.35 -12.65
C GLY A 633 -2.34 21.57 -13.97
N PRO A 634 -1.83 22.16 -15.07
CA PRO A 634 -1.83 21.58 -16.41
C PRO A 634 -0.98 20.31 -16.58
N THR A 635 -0.28 19.86 -15.55
CA THR A 635 0.77 18.85 -15.69
C THR A 635 0.64 17.69 -14.71
N TRP A 636 -0.55 17.39 -14.20
CA TRP A 636 -0.75 16.24 -13.32
C TRP A 636 -1.74 15.24 -13.93
N GLU A 637 -1.27 14.02 -14.20
CA GLU A 637 -2.08 12.95 -14.80
C GLU A 637 -2.35 11.87 -13.76
N ASP A 638 -3.58 11.82 -13.23
CA ASP A 638 -4.00 10.89 -12.18
C ASP A 638 -5.49 10.55 -12.31
N ARG A 639 -5.94 9.50 -11.62
CA ARG A 639 -7.35 9.04 -11.65
C ARG A 639 -7.82 8.65 -10.26
N ALA A 640 -9.11 8.88 -10.04
CA ALA A 640 -9.81 8.46 -8.84
C ALA A 640 -11.03 7.61 -9.21
N ILE A 641 -11.56 6.89 -8.23
CA ILE A 641 -12.84 6.21 -8.35
C ILE A 641 -13.70 6.54 -7.14
N LEU A 642 -14.91 7.03 -7.40
CA LEU A 642 -15.94 7.19 -6.38
C LEU A 642 -16.79 5.93 -6.35
N VAL A 643 -17.06 5.45 -5.15
CA VAL A 643 -17.85 4.25 -4.89
C VAL A 643 -19.02 4.60 -3.97
N LYS A 644 -20.16 3.95 -4.23
CA LYS A 644 -21.35 3.95 -3.37
C LYS A 644 -21.86 2.52 -3.24
N GLY A 645 -22.15 2.06 -2.03
CA GLY A 645 -22.71 0.73 -1.83
C GLY A 645 -22.15 -0.01 -0.61
N PRO A 646 -22.60 -1.27 -0.42
CA PRO A 646 -22.24 -2.09 0.74
C PRO A 646 -20.74 -2.36 0.87
N ALA A 647 -19.95 -2.27 -0.21
CA ALA A 647 -18.50 -2.43 -0.17
C ALA A 647 -17.84 -1.43 0.79
N LEU A 648 -18.42 -0.25 0.98
CA LEU A 648 -17.80 0.83 1.75
C LEU A 648 -17.66 0.53 3.26
N VAL A 649 -18.41 -0.45 3.78
CA VAL A 649 -18.31 -0.83 5.20
C VAL A 649 -16.90 -1.31 5.53
N SER A 650 -16.21 -2.00 4.62
CA SER A 650 -14.81 -2.41 4.85
C SER A 650 -13.86 -1.21 4.93
N VAL A 651 -14.10 -0.14 4.16
CA VAL A 651 -13.30 1.10 4.19
C VAL A 651 -13.43 1.77 5.55
N LYS A 652 -14.66 1.81 6.08
CA LYS A 652 -14.94 2.32 7.43
C LYS A 652 -14.23 1.46 8.50
N ASP A 653 -14.23 0.15 8.33
CA ASP A 653 -13.51 -0.77 9.21
C ASP A 653 -11.98 -0.55 9.14
N ALA A 654 -11.42 -0.30 7.95
CA ALA A 654 -10.00 0.01 7.77
C ALA A 654 -9.60 1.36 8.39
N ALA A 655 -10.45 2.38 8.27
CA ALA A 655 -10.22 3.67 8.94
C ALA A 655 -10.23 3.54 10.47
N ARG A 656 -11.14 2.71 11.02
CA ARG A 656 -11.15 2.35 12.44
C ARG A 656 -9.87 1.62 12.83
N GLU A 657 -9.48 0.62 12.06
CA GLU A 657 -8.30 -0.19 12.33
C GLU A 657 -7.03 0.67 12.39
N VAL A 658 -6.96 1.75 11.61
CA VAL A 658 -5.82 2.66 11.66
C VAL A 658 -5.75 3.44 12.96
N LEU A 659 -6.88 3.94 13.48
CA LEU A 659 -6.86 4.54 14.82
C LEU A 659 -6.42 3.53 15.88
N VAL A 660 -6.91 2.29 15.83
CA VAL A 660 -6.48 1.21 16.73
C VAL A 660 -4.97 0.97 16.62
N ASN A 661 -4.44 0.93 15.39
CA ASN A 661 -3.01 0.77 15.13
C ASN A 661 -2.16 1.94 15.65
N GLN A 662 -2.76 3.10 15.94
CA GLN A 662 -2.11 4.26 16.56
C GLN A 662 -2.31 4.34 18.10
N GLY A 663 -2.79 3.26 18.74
CA GLY A 663 -2.95 3.16 20.19
C GLY A 663 -4.27 3.71 20.73
N PHE A 664 -5.35 3.64 19.94
CA PHE A 664 -6.71 3.92 20.42
C PHE A 664 -7.36 2.65 20.94
N ASP A 665 -7.98 2.72 22.12
CA ASP A 665 -8.83 1.66 22.64
C ASP A 665 -10.22 1.70 21.99
N ALA A 666 -11.02 0.65 22.17
CA ALA A 666 -12.36 0.56 21.58
C ALA A 666 -13.27 1.74 21.99
N ASP A 667 -13.14 2.22 23.23
CA ASP A 667 -13.90 3.35 23.76
C ASP A 667 -13.39 4.71 23.26
N ASP A 668 -12.15 4.78 22.77
CA ASP A 668 -11.58 5.99 22.18
C ASP A 668 -12.03 6.23 20.74
N ILE A 669 -12.46 5.17 20.05
CA ILE A 669 -12.93 5.26 18.66
C ILE A 669 -14.17 6.16 18.63
N PRO A 670 -14.21 7.18 17.73
CA PRO A 670 -15.38 8.04 17.59
C PRO A 670 -16.65 7.22 17.32
N GLN A 671 -17.77 7.59 17.96
CA GLN A 671 -19.00 6.80 17.96
C GLN A 671 -19.46 6.38 16.56
N HIS A 672 -19.40 7.30 15.58
CA HIS A 672 -19.80 7.03 14.20
C HIS A 672 -18.93 5.97 13.51
N LEU A 673 -17.69 5.79 13.95
CA LEU A 673 -16.76 4.80 13.42
C LEU A 673 -16.80 3.49 14.18
N ARG A 674 -17.44 3.39 15.35
CA ARG A 674 -17.57 2.13 16.08
C ARG A 674 -18.40 1.12 15.28
N LYS A 675 -18.03 -0.15 15.38
CA LYS A 675 -18.70 -1.24 14.65
C LYS A 675 -20.16 -1.36 15.09
N GLN A 676 -21.07 -1.41 14.13
CA GLN A 676 -22.50 -1.64 14.38
C GLN A 676 -22.94 -3.00 13.82
N SER A 677 -23.99 -3.58 14.39
CA SER A 677 -24.60 -4.79 13.86
C SER A 677 -25.44 -4.47 12.62
N PHE A 678 -25.34 -5.28 11.57
CA PHE A 678 -26.22 -5.17 10.41
C PHE A 678 -27.69 -5.42 10.80
N PRO A 679 -28.64 -4.72 10.17
CA PRO A 679 -30.06 -4.95 10.40
C PRO A 679 -30.50 -6.32 9.84
N VAL A 680 -31.54 -6.91 10.41
CA VAL A 680 -32.03 -8.25 10.02
C VAL A 680 -32.44 -8.32 8.53
N ASN A 681 -32.91 -7.21 7.96
CA ASN A 681 -33.31 -7.10 6.56
C ASN A 681 -32.20 -6.59 5.62
N TYR A 682 -30.93 -6.54 6.04
CA TYR A 682 -29.83 -5.98 5.24
C TYR A 682 -29.69 -6.64 3.86
N ALA A 683 -29.83 -7.98 3.78
CA ALA A 683 -29.79 -8.70 2.52
C ALA A 683 -30.93 -8.32 1.56
N GLU A 684 -32.11 -7.94 2.09
CA GLU A 684 -33.21 -7.42 1.27
C GLU A 684 -32.90 -6.02 0.74
N MET A 685 -32.28 -5.17 1.56
CA MET A 685 -31.85 -3.83 1.15
C MET A 685 -30.85 -3.92 -0.02
N ILE A 686 -29.86 -4.82 0.07
CA ILE A 686 -28.92 -5.10 -1.04
C ILE A 686 -29.67 -5.54 -2.31
N ARG A 687 -30.63 -6.47 -2.20
CA ARG A 687 -31.44 -6.90 -3.35
C ARG A 687 -32.22 -5.73 -3.98
N ASN A 688 -32.70 -4.79 -3.16
CA ASN A 688 -33.40 -3.60 -3.65
C ASN A 688 -32.44 -2.63 -4.38
N LEU A 689 -31.20 -2.47 -3.92
CA LEU A 689 -30.18 -1.70 -4.65
C LEU A 689 -29.87 -2.31 -6.02
N ARG A 690 -29.74 -3.65 -6.11
CA ARG A 690 -29.57 -4.34 -7.41
C ARG A 690 -30.72 -4.06 -8.37
N LYS A 691 -31.97 -4.09 -7.88
CA LYS A 691 -33.16 -3.75 -8.67
C LYS A 691 -33.16 -2.28 -9.14
N GLN A 692 -32.46 -1.39 -8.44
CA GLN A 692 -32.26 0.01 -8.83
C GLN A 692 -31.09 0.19 -9.82
N GLY A 693 -30.46 -0.90 -10.29
CA GLY A 693 -29.38 -0.86 -11.27
C GLY A 693 -28.00 -0.66 -10.67
N TRP A 694 -27.80 -0.95 -9.38
CA TRP A 694 -26.46 -0.97 -8.77
C TRP A 694 -25.86 -2.36 -9.05
N THR A 695 -24.93 -2.42 -9.99
CA THR A 695 -24.42 -3.69 -10.55
C THR A 695 -22.97 -3.97 -10.20
N ALA A 696 -22.19 -2.97 -9.78
CA ALA A 696 -20.76 -3.13 -9.64
C ALA A 696 -20.39 -4.06 -8.48
N THR A 697 -19.47 -4.97 -8.77
CA THR A 697 -18.83 -5.87 -7.81
C THR A 697 -17.48 -5.30 -7.42
N VAL A 698 -17.32 -4.95 -6.15
CA VAL A 698 -16.18 -4.18 -5.63
C VAL A 698 -15.57 -4.87 -4.41
N MET A 699 -14.25 -4.95 -4.39
CA MET A 699 -13.46 -5.33 -3.21
C MET A 699 -12.55 -4.17 -2.83
N ASP A 700 -12.43 -3.93 -1.54
CA ASP A 700 -11.60 -2.88 -0.95
C ASP A 700 -10.46 -3.52 -0.18
N LEU A 701 -9.23 -3.12 -0.48
CA LEU A 701 -8.02 -3.68 0.11
C LEU A 701 -7.07 -2.61 0.61
N HIS A 702 -6.45 -2.87 1.76
CA HIS A 702 -5.47 -1.98 2.35
C HIS A 702 -4.20 -2.75 2.74
N ASN A 703 -3.08 -2.40 2.11
CA ASN A 703 -1.79 -2.66 2.73
C ASN A 703 -1.70 -1.82 4.00
N GLN A 704 -1.37 -2.45 5.12
CA GLN A 704 -1.18 -1.75 6.39
C GLN A 704 0.27 -1.30 6.52
N THR A 705 0.51 -0.17 7.18
CA THR A 705 1.86 0.40 7.36
C THR A 705 2.82 -0.56 8.10
N GLY A 706 4.06 -0.59 7.64
CA GLY A 706 5.15 -1.39 8.21
C GLY A 706 4.95 -2.90 8.06
N PHE A 707 5.31 -3.63 9.11
CA PHE A 707 5.35 -5.11 9.13
C PHE A 707 3.97 -5.80 9.24
N ARG A 708 2.89 -5.06 9.03
CA ARG A 708 1.50 -5.55 9.12
C ARG A 708 1.05 -6.20 7.80
N ALA A 709 -0.22 -6.61 7.72
CA ALA A 709 -0.78 -7.34 6.58
C ALA A 709 -0.71 -6.54 5.27
N LYS A 710 -0.50 -7.23 4.14
CA LYS A 710 -0.33 -6.64 2.80
C LYS A 710 -1.22 -7.30 1.73
N PRO A 711 -2.56 -7.29 1.89
CA PRO A 711 -3.47 -8.01 0.99
C PRO A 711 -3.44 -7.49 -0.46
N VAL A 712 -3.10 -6.21 -0.70
CA VAL A 712 -2.96 -5.66 -2.07
C VAL A 712 -1.82 -6.37 -2.81
N ASN A 713 -0.74 -6.75 -2.12
CA ASN A 713 0.35 -7.49 -2.73
C ASN A 713 -0.11 -8.88 -3.19
N ALA A 714 -0.83 -9.60 -2.34
CA ALA A 714 -1.36 -10.92 -2.66
C ALA A 714 -2.35 -10.88 -3.84
N LEU A 715 -3.21 -9.84 -3.89
CA LEU A 715 -4.10 -9.60 -5.02
C LEU A 715 -3.30 -9.40 -6.32
N LYS A 716 -2.37 -8.44 -6.35
CA LYS A 716 -1.57 -8.13 -7.56
C LYS A 716 -0.79 -9.35 -8.03
N ALA A 717 -0.13 -10.07 -7.11
CA ALA A 717 0.63 -11.27 -7.45
C ALA A 717 -0.25 -12.38 -8.02
N SER A 718 -1.47 -12.54 -7.48
CA SER A 718 -2.44 -13.52 -8.00
C SER A 718 -2.91 -13.15 -9.40
N LEU A 719 -3.34 -11.90 -9.62
CA LEU A 719 -3.77 -11.43 -10.95
C LEU A 719 -2.64 -11.56 -11.99
N TYR A 720 -1.42 -11.12 -11.65
CA TYR A 720 -0.27 -11.27 -12.56
C TYR A 720 0.11 -12.72 -12.82
N SER A 721 -0.16 -13.66 -11.90
CA SER A 721 0.19 -15.07 -12.06
C SER A 721 -0.94 -15.94 -12.60
N LEU A 722 -2.20 -15.50 -12.57
CA LEU A 722 -3.36 -16.32 -12.93
C LEU A 722 -4.19 -15.80 -14.10
N MET A 723 -4.03 -14.55 -14.56
CA MET A 723 -4.78 -14.11 -15.75
C MET A 723 -4.55 -15.11 -16.91
N PRO A 724 -5.62 -15.59 -17.57
CA PRO A 724 -5.53 -16.66 -18.56
C PRO A 724 -4.80 -16.20 -19.83
N PRO A 725 -4.27 -17.13 -20.65
CA PRO A 725 -3.68 -16.80 -21.95
C PRO A 725 -4.62 -15.94 -22.82
N GLY A 726 -4.04 -15.05 -23.63
CA GLY A 726 -4.79 -14.07 -24.43
C GLY A 726 -5.25 -12.82 -23.67
N SER A 727 -5.08 -12.78 -22.34
CA SER A 727 -5.44 -11.61 -21.54
C SER A 727 -4.53 -10.40 -21.81
N THR A 728 -5.08 -9.20 -21.76
CA THR A 728 -4.36 -7.92 -21.77
C THR A 728 -4.18 -7.41 -20.34
N ILE A 729 -2.95 -7.01 -20.00
CA ILE A 729 -2.58 -6.43 -18.71
C ILE A 729 -1.86 -5.10 -18.94
N ILE A 730 -2.39 -4.00 -18.41
CA ILE A 730 -1.80 -2.65 -18.59
C ILE A 730 -1.52 -2.06 -17.21
N VAL A 731 -0.26 -1.65 -16.99
CA VAL A 731 0.25 -1.25 -15.66
C VAL A 731 1.06 0.06 -15.75
N PRO A 732 0.38 1.21 -15.84
CA PRO A 732 0.99 2.51 -15.57
C PRO A 732 1.29 2.68 -14.08
N ASP A 733 2.49 3.16 -13.79
CA ASP A 733 2.86 3.54 -12.43
C ASP A 733 3.92 4.64 -12.42
N SER A 734 3.80 5.55 -11.45
CA SER A 734 4.78 6.62 -11.23
C SER A 734 6.13 6.13 -10.68
N LEU A 735 6.15 4.96 -10.03
CA LEU A 735 7.26 4.39 -9.28
C LEU A 735 7.49 2.92 -9.68
N TRP A 736 8.17 2.73 -10.81
CA TRP A 736 8.61 1.42 -11.26
C TRP A 736 10.01 1.10 -10.74
N ASN A 737 10.15 0.42 -9.60
CA ASN A 737 11.47 0.03 -9.08
C ASN A 737 11.56 -1.39 -8.51
N SER A 738 10.48 -2.17 -8.62
CA SER A 738 10.39 -3.57 -8.16
C SER A 738 10.54 -4.57 -9.31
N PRO A 739 11.70 -5.25 -9.42
CA PRO A 739 11.84 -6.38 -10.33
C PRO A 739 10.99 -7.60 -9.97
N PHE A 740 10.46 -7.68 -8.74
CA PHE A 740 9.49 -8.72 -8.38
C PHE A 740 8.21 -8.58 -9.21
N TRP A 741 7.64 -7.36 -9.26
CA TRP A 741 6.47 -7.09 -10.10
C TRP A 741 6.79 -7.26 -11.59
N GLY A 742 7.93 -6.74 -12.04
CA GLY A 742 8.39 -6.94 -13.42
C GLY A 742 8.54 -8.43 -13.79
N GLY A 743 9.08 -9.24 -12.88
CA GLY A 743 9.22 -10.69 -13.07
C GLY A 743 7.88 -11.40 -13.22
N LEU A 744 6.91 -11.13 -12.34
CA LEU A 744 5.57 -11.71 -12.45
C LEU A 744 4.89 -11.35 -13.79
N LEU A 745 5.07 -10.12 -14.25
CA LEU A 745 4.53 -9.64 -15.52
C LEU A 745 5.20 -10.26 -16.75
N VAL A 746 6.52 -10.48 -16.71
CA VAL A 746 7.21 -11.28 -17.74
C VAL A 746 6.70 -12.71 -17.73
N GLY A 747 6.49 -13.30 -16.55
CA GLY A 747 5.88 -14.62 -16.41
C GLY A 747 4.47 -14.68 -17.01
N ALA A 748 3.67 -13.62 -16.86
CA ALA A 748 2.37 -13.50 -17.52
C ALA A 748 2.50 -13.47 -19.05
N ALA A 749 3.46 -12.72 -19.58
CA ALA A 749 3.71 -12.67 -21.02
C ALA A 749 4.13 -14.05 -21.57
N LEU A 750 5.00 -14.79 -20.86
CA LEU A 750 5.39 -16.16 -21.23
C LEU A 750 4.20 -17.14 -21.24
N ARG A 751 3.19 -16.93 -20.40
CA ARG A 751 1.94 -17.72 -20.42
C ARG A 751 1.00 -17.35 -21.57
N GLY A 752 1.29 -16.31 -22.35
CA GLY A 752 0.44 -15.87 -23.45
C GLY A 752 -0.39 -14.61 -23.15
N CYS A 753 -0.10 -13.86 -22.08
CA CYS A 753 -0.72 -12.54 -21.85
C CYS A 753 -0.04 -11.44 -22.67
N ARG A 754 -0.80 -10.39 -23.00
CA ARG A 754 -0.31 -9.15 -23.63
C ARG A 754 -0.09 -8.09 -22.54
N VAL A 755 1.16 -7.82 -22.21
CA VAL A 755 1.57 -7.04 -21.04
C VAL A 755 2.21 -5.72 -21.45
N LEU A 756 1.63 -4.62 -20.96
CA LEU A 756 2.04 -3.25 -21.23
C LEU A 756 2.49 -2.59 -19.92
N LEU A 757 3.79 -2.36 -19.77
CA LEU A 757 4.36 -1.65 -18.62
C LEU A 757 4.62 -0.20 -19.00
N ILE A 758 4.15 0.76 -18.20
CA ILE A 758 4.31 2.19 -18.49
C ILE A 758 4.93 2.89 -17.27
N ALA A 759 6.15 3.41 -17.43
CA ALA A 759 6.83 4.25 -16.44
C ALA A 759 6.96 5.69 -16.95
N PRO A 760 7.10 6.70 -16.07
CA PRO A 760 7.40 8.06 -16.51
C PRO A 760 8.81 8.17 -17.10
N ALA A 761 8.98 9.01 -18.13
CA ALA A 761 10.29 9.60 -18.42
C ALA A 761 10.75 10.46 -17.23
N LEU A 762 12.04 10.78 -17.14
CA LEU A 762 12.57 11.62 -16.06
C LEU A 762 11.83 12.97 -15.97
N ASP A 763 11.62 13.63 -17.11
CA ASP A 763 10.90 14.92 -17.18
C ASP A 763 9.41 14.80 -16.81
N ASN A 764 8.84 13.60 -16.94
CA ASN A 764 7.44 13.29 -16.63
C ASN A 764 7.27 12.58 -15.27
N ALA A 765 8.35 12.42 -14.48
CA ALA A 765 8.28 11.76 -13.19
C ALA A 765 7.74 12.71 -12.12
N PRO A 766 6.70 12.34 -11.36
CA PRO A 766 6.22 13.11 -10.21
C PRO A 766 7.20 13.03 -9.03
N SER A 767 8.04 11.99 -8.99
CA SER A 767 9.15 11.85 -8.07
C SER A 767 10.39 11.42 -8.86
N ASP A 768 11.33 12.34 -9.05
CA ASP A 768 12.49 12.21 -9.94
C ASP A 768 13.82 11.94 -9.22
N GLY A 769 13.74 11.57 -7.93
CA GLY A 769 14.90 11.26 -7.10
C GLY A 769 15.82 10.23 -7.75
N PHE A 770 17.11 10.56 -7.89
CA PHE A 770 18.05 9.68 -8.60
C PHE A 770 18.09 8.22 -8.12
N PRO A 771 17.87 7.88 -6.82
CA PRO A 771 17.93 6.49 -6.41
C PRO A 771 16.81 5.65 -7.04
N GLN A 772 15.56 6.14 -7.03
CA GLN A 772 14.43 5.39 -7.59
C GLN A 772 14.49 5.39 -9.13
N MET A 773 14.90 6.49 -9.75
CA MET A 773 15.05 6.57 -11.21
C MET A 773 16.19 5.69 -11.72
N SER A 774 17.27 5.55 -10.94
CA SER A 774 18.33 4.58 -11.23
C SER A 774 17.80 3.15 -11.28
N ARG A 775 16.90 2.80 -10.36
CA ARG A 775 16.32 1.46 -10.26
C ARG A 775 15.31 1.20 -11.38
N ALA A 776 14.49 2.20 -11.71
CA ALA A 776 13.58 2.15 -12.86
C ALA A 776 14.34 1.91 -14.17
N GLN A 777 15.41 2.68 -14.41
CA GLN A 777 16.28 2.53 -15.58
C GLN A 777 16.87 1.11 -15.67
N GLU A 778 17.40 0.59 -14.55
CA GLU A 778 17.97 -0.76 -14.50
C GLU A 778 16.95 -1.87 -14.77
N LEU A 779 15.72 -1.71 -14.26
CA LEU A 779 14.63 -2.64 -14.47
C LEU A 779 14.17 -2.62 -15.94
N PHE A 780 13.91 -1.43 -16.48
CA PHE A 780 13.39 -1.25 -17.83
C PHE A 780 14.40 -1.69 -18.89
N THR A 781 15.70 -1.47 -18.66
CA THR A 781 16.77 -2.03 -19.50
C THR A 781 16.65 -3.56 -19.63
N ARG A 782 16.44 -4.26 -18.50
CA ARG A 782 16.31 -5.72 -18.47
C ARG A 782 15.01 -6.21 -19.11
N LEU A 783 13.91 -5.46 -18.93
CA LEU A 783 12.63 -5.78 -19.56
C LEU A 783 12.70 -5.65 -21.08
N ILE A 784 13.39 -4.63 -21.61
CA ILE A 784 13.63 -4.48 -23.06
C ILE A 784 14.49 -5.63 -23.59
N LEU A 785 15.53 -6.03 -22.86
CA LEU A 785 16.33 -7.19 -23.25
C LEU A 785 15.52 -8.49 -23.26
N LEU A 786 14.62 -8.70 -22.29
CA LEU A 786 13.72 -9.86 -22.29
C LEU A 786 12.75 -9.81 -23.46
N GLN A 787 12.11 -8.66 -23.70
CA GLN A 787 11.20 -8.42 -24.82
C GLN A 787 11.86 -8.83 -26.14
N ASN A 788 13.09 -8.39 -26.39
CA ASN A 788 13.78 -8.65 -27.65
C ASN A 788 14.31 -10.10 -27.75
N ASN A 789 14.92 -10.61 -26.68
CA ASN A 789 15.56 -11.93 -26.72
C ASN A 789 14.55 -13.09 -26.71
N LEU A 790 13.36 -12.87 -26.16
CA LEU A 790 12.29 -13.87 -26.06
C LEU A 790 11.12 -13.63 -27.02
N GLN A 791 11.26 -12.72 -28.00
CA GLN A 791 10.16 -12.33 -28.88
C GLN A 791 9.50 -13.54 -29.57
N ALA A 792 10.30 -14.46 -30.12
CA ALA A 792 9.78 -15.65 -30.80
C ALA A 792 9.03 -16.58 -29.83
N GLU A 793 9.55 -16.75 -28.62
CA GLU A 793 8.95 -17.58 -27.57
C GLU A 793 7.64 -16.98 -27.04
N LEU A 794 7.56 -15.65 -26.95
CA LEU A 794 6.34 -14.92 -26.60
C LEU A 794 5.29 -15.07 -27.71
N ASP A 795 5.68 -14.84 -28.97
CA ASP A 795 4.78 -14.94 -30.12
C ASP A 795 4.21 -16.37 -30.26
N ALA A 796 5.02 -17.40 -29.96
CA ALA A 796 4.60 -18.81 -30.01
C ALA A 796 3.44 -19.15 -29.06
N THR A 797 3.30 -18.41 -27.95
CA THR A 797 2.20 -18.58 -26.98
C THR A 797 1.12 -17.51 -27.11
N GLY A 798 1.22 -16.61 -28.11
CA GLY A 798 0.35 -15.44 -28.25
C GLY A 798 0.59 -14.33 -27.22
N GLY A 799 1.70 -14.43 -26.47
CA GLY A 799 2.14 -13.47 -25.48
C GLY A 799 2.75 -12.23 -26.10
N MET A 800 2.77 -11.14 -25.34
CA MET A 800 3.41 -9.89 -25.73
C MET A 800 3.96 -9.19 -24.50
N LEU A 801 5.19 -8.68 -24.59
CA LEU A 801 5.78 -7.80 -23.58
C LEU A 801 6.09 -6.47 -24.26
N LYS A 802 5.56 -5.37 -23.73
CA LYS A 802 5.83 -4.02 -24.24
C LYS A 802 6.25 -3.10 -23.11
N VAL A 803 7.42 -2.49 -23.28
CA VAL A 803 8.03 -1.55 -22.33
C VAL A 803 7.83 -0.13 -22.82
N GLY A 804 7.01 0.63 -22.08
CA GLY A 804 6.59 1.98 -22.43
C GLY A 804 7.14 3.03 -21.46
N VAL A 805 7.49 4.19 -22.01
CA VAL A 805 7.87 5.38 -21.26
C VAL A 805 6.88 6.50 -21.59
N TYR A 806 6.23 7.05 -20.58
CA TYR A 806 5.31 8.18 -20.72
C TYR A 806 6.10 9.48 -20.92
N THR A 807 5.89 10.10 -22.08
CA THR A 807 6.67 11.23 -22.60
C THR A 807 5.78 12.40 -23.06
N ARG A 808 4.54 12.45 -22.56
CA ARG A 808 3.55 13.47 -22.95
C ARG A 808 4.13 14.87 -22.80
N ARG A 809 3.86 15.72 -23.79
CA ARG A 809 4.39 17.10 -23.82
C ARG A 809 3.33 18.18 -23.67
N SER A 810 2.13 17.90 -24.17
CA SER A 810 0.99 18.80 -24.05
C SER A 810 0.32 18.71 -22.68
N ASP A 811 -0.17 19.86 -22.21
CA ASP A 811 -0.93 19.97 -20.97
C ASP A 811 -2.08 18.96 -20.92
N VAL A 812 -2.41 18.49 -19.71
CA VAL A 812 -3.36 17.38 -19.50
C VAL A 812 -4.77 17.65 -20.05
N ASN A 813 -5.20 18.91 -20.06
CA ASN A 813 -6.49 19.34 -20.62
C ASN A 813 -6.44 19.93 -22.02
N ASP A 814 -5.26 20.00 -22.66
CA ASP A 814 -5.20 20.30 -24.09
C ASP A 814 -5.65 19.07 -24.88
N THR A 815 -6.96 18.87 -24.94
CA THR A 815 -7.60 17.73 -25.63
C THR A 815 -7.18 17.69 -27.09
N ARG A 816 -6.96 18.85 -27.72
CA ARG A 816 -6.57 18.92 -29.13
C ARG A 816 -5.12 18.48 -29.33
N ALA A 817 -4.18 19.00 -28.55
CA ALA A 817 -2.78 18.57 -28.64
C ALA A 817 -2.61 17.09 -28.25
N MET A 818 -3.35 16.63 -27.23
CA MET A 818 -3.42 15.23 -26.83
C MET A 818 -3.85 14.33 -27.99
N LEU A 819 -4.93 14.65 -28.71
CA LEU A 819 -5.38 13.85 -29.85
C LEU A 819 -4.35 13.82 -31.00
N ASN A 820 -3.63 14.91 -31.21
CA ASN A 820 -2.56 14.97 -32.20
C ASN A 820 -1.35 14.10 -31.81
N GLU A 821 -0.90 14.16 -30.55
CA GLU A 821 0.16 13.27 -30.01
C GLU A 821 -0.28 11.81 -30.08
N PHE A 822 -1.51 11.52 -29.67
CA PHE A 822 -2.10 10.18 -29.70
C PHE A 822 -2.14 9.59 -31.12
N ARG A 823 -2.58 10.37 -32.13
CA ARG A 823 -2.56 9.95 -33.54
C ARG A 823 -1.16 9.61 -34.02
N GLN A 824 -0.16 10.41 -33.66
CA GLN A 824 1.23 10.14 -34.00
C GLN A 824 1.70 8.83 -33.37
N GLY A 825 1.35 8.60 -32.10
CA GLY A 825 1.62 7.34 -31.39
C GLY A 825 0.98 6.13 -32.08
N LEU A 826 -0.31 6.18 -32.40
CA LEU A 826 -1.00 5.10 -33.12
C LEU A 826 -0.38 4.80 -34.49
N SER A 827 0.08 5.83 -35.20
CA SER A 827 0.76 5.65 -36.49
C SER A 827 2.16 5.04 -36.33
N HIS A 828 2.87 5.40 -35.26
CA HIS A 828 4.23 4.94 -35.01
C HIS A 828 4.27 3.55 -34.39
N TYR A 829 3.22 3.15 -33.68
CA TYR A 829 3.12 1.87 -32.96
C TYR A 829 1.92 1.03 -33.43
N PRO A 830 2.01 0.34 -34.60
CA PRO A 830 0.89 -0.40 -35.18
C PRO A 830 0.33 -1.52 -34.28
N PHE A 831 1.15 -2.08 -33.39
CA PHE A 831 0.71 -3.13 -32.46
C PHE A 831 -0.41 -2.65 -31.52
N LEU A 832 -0.56 -1.35 -31.27
CA LEU A 832 -1.66 -0.84 -30.46
C LEU A 832 -3.02 -1.20 -31.06
N LYS A 833 -3.12 -1.31 -32.39
CA LYS A 833 -4.35 -1.74 -33.07
C LYS A 833 -4.64 -3.23 -32.92
N THR A 834 -3.66 -4.06 -32.51
CA THR A 834 -3.89 -5.48 -32.21
C THR A 834 -4.41 -5.69 -30.78
N ILE A 835 -4.07 -4.77 -29.88
CA ILE A 835 -4.57 -4.75 -28.50
C ILE A 835 -5.95 -4.09 -28.45
N PHE A 836 -6.12 -2.99 -29.18
CA PHE A 836 -7.36 -2.23 -29.27
C PHE A 836 -7.96 -2.30 -30.69
N PRO A 837 -8.49 -3.45 -31.13
CA PRO A 837 -8.95 -3.64 -32.51
C PRO A 837 -10.33 -3.01 -32.77
N PHE A 838 -10.50 -1.73 -32.43
CA PHE A 838 -11.69 -0.97 -32.78
C PHE A 838 -11.94 -0.99 -34.30
N LEU A 839 -13.20 -0.88 -34.67
CA LEU A 839 -13.58 -0.74 -36.08
C LEU A 839 -13.02 0.56 -36.68
N PRO A 840 -12.74 0.61 -38.01
CA PRO A 840 -12.12 1.77 -38.66
C PRO A 840 -12.83 3.11 -38.40
N GLU A 841 -14.15 3.09 -38.19
CA GLU A 841 -14.99 4.25 -37.93
C GLU A 841 -14.61 4.95 -36.61
N VAL A 842 -14.21 4.19 -35.58
CA VAL A 842 -13.75 4.76 -34.30
C VAL A 842 -12.46 5.55 -34.51
N TYR A 843 -11.54 5.00 -35.27
CA TYR A 843 -10.30 5.68 -35.61
C TYR A 843 -10.57 6.94 -36.44
N ALA A 844 -11.51 6.88 -37.39
CA ALA A 844 -11.93 8.04 -38.18
C ALA A 844 -12.55 9.15 -37.32
N VAL A 845 -13.38 8.82 -36.32
CA VAL A 845 -13.93 9.80 -35.37
C VAL A 845 -12.81 10.59 -34.67
N ILE A 846 -11.76 9.90 -34.22
CA ILE A 846 -10.61 10.53 -33.58
C ILE A 846 -9.88 11.46 -34.56
N GLU A 847 -9.86 11.12 -35.85
CA GLU A 847 -9.31 11.97 -36.91
C GLU A 847 -10.14 13.25 -37.13
N ASP A 848 -11.46 13.13 -37.10
CA ASP A 848 -12.41 14.22 -37.41
C ASP A 848 -12.59 15.22 -36.25
N VAL A 849 -12.47 14.76 -35.00
CA VAL A 849 -12.67 15.60 -33.81
C VAL A 849 -11.65 16.75 -33.73
N ASP A 850 -10.38 16.57 -34.15
CA ASP A 850 -9.41 17.69 -34.18
C ASP A 850 -9.89 18.84 -35.08
N GLN A 851 -10.48 18.50 -36.24
CA GLN A 851 -11.01 19.50 -37.16
C GLN A 851 -12.25 20.19 -36.59
N ASN A 852 -13.14 19.43 -35.95
CA ASN A 852 -14.36 19.96 -35.34
C ASN A 852 -14.07 20.87 -34.14
N LEU A 853 -13.10 20.52 -33.28
CA LEU A 853 -12.66 21.36 -32.15
C LEU A 853 -12.04 22.67 -32.62
N LYS A 854 -11.29 22.63 -33.73
CA LYS A 854 -10.72 23.81 -34.36
C LYS A 854 -11.81 24.76 -34.90
N LEU A 855 -12.87 24.21 -35.50
CA LEU A 855 -14.01 25.00 -35.99
C LEU A 855 -14.87 25.59 -34.85
N ALA A 856 -14.95 24.91 -33.70
CA ALA A 856 -15.74 25.33 -32.54
C ALA A 856 -15.04 26.34 -31.61
N GLY A 857 -13.76 26.68 -31.86
CA GLY A 857 -13.03 27.67 -31.06
C GLY A 857 -12.70 27.20 -29.64
N PHE A 858 -12.26 25.94 -29.47
CA PHE A 858 -11.87 25.39 -28.17
C PHE A 858 -10.81 26.25 -27.44
N GLN A 859 -11.01 26.46 -26.13
CA GLN A 859 -10.11 27.19 -25.24
C GLN A 859 -9.79 26.34 -24.02
N MET A 860 -8.51 26.32 -23.62
CA MET A 860 -8.03 25.60 -22.44
C MET A 860 -8.43 26.33 -21.14
N SER A 861 -8.60 25.57 -20.06
CA SER A 861 -8.80 26.12 -18.71
C SER A 861 -8.28 25.15 -17.65
N PHE A 862 -7.70 25.71 -16.59
CA PHE A 862 -7.18 24.99 -15.43
C PHE A 862 -7.60 25.71 -14.14
N HIS A 863 -7.63 25.00 -13.00
CA HIS A 863 -7.91 25.64 -11.71
C HIS A 863 -6.77 26.53 -11.23
N THR A 864 -5.54 26.18 -11.58
CA THR A 864 -4.30 26.90 -11.28
C THR A 864 -3.38 26.84 -12.50
N GLU A 865 -2.59 27.89 -12.72
CA GLU A 865 -1.44 27.80 -13.62
C GLU A 865 -0.28 27.15 -12.88
N ASP A 866 0.56 26.38 -13.57
CA ASP A 866 1.81 25.94 -12.98
C ASP A 866 2.78 27.14 -12.92
N LEU A 867 3.33 27.39 -11.72
CA LEU A 867 4.33 28.44 -11.52
C LEU A 867 5.64 28.15 -12.28
N GLU A 868 5.95 26.86 -12.48
CA GLU A 868 7.04 26.39 -13.33
C GLU A 868 6.49 25.68 -14.57
N LYS A 869 6.98 26.05 -15.76
CA LYS A 869 6.68 25.29 -16.98
C LYS A 869 7.33 23.90 -16.88
N ARG A 870 6.52 22.88 -16.62
CA ARG A 870 6.94 21.49 -16.49
C ARG A 870 6.16 20.60 -17.47
N GLN A 871 6.67 19.41 -17.72
CA GLN A 871 5.95 18.41 -18.51
C GLN A 871 4.90 17.70 -17.65
N PRO A 872 3.80 17.20 -18.24
CA PRO A 872 2.82 16.37 -17.55
C PRO A 872 3.45 15.21 -16.78
N LYS A 873 3.10 15.07 -15.51
CA LYS A 873 3.60 14.05 -14.60
C LYS A 873 2.66 12.86 -14.57
N LEU A 874 3.17 11.67 -14.88
CA LEU A 874 2.39 10.42 -14.74
C LEU A 874 2.31 10.06 -13.26
N HIS A 875 1.16 10.30 -12.63
CA HIS A 875 0.89 9.94 -11.23
C HIS A 875 -0.17 8.84 -11.08
N LEU A 876 -0.54 8.20 -12.18
CA LEU A 876 -1.53 7.15 -12.22
C LEU A 876 -1.00 5.82 -11.64
N LYS A 877 -1.76 5.20 -10.73
CA LYS A 877 -1.43 3.94 -10.02
C LYS A 877 -2.54 2.92 -10.21
N THR A 878 -2.81 2.57 -11.46
CA THR A 878 -3.95 1.73 -11.83
C THR A 878 -3.51 0.53 -12.63
N ASN A 879 -4.12 -0.62 -12.38
CA ASN A 879 -3.89 -1.81 -13.17
C ASN A 879 -5.19 -2.20 -13.87
N PHE A 880 -5.10 -2.52 -15.16
CA PHE A 880 -6.22 -3.02 -15.95
C PHE A 880 -5.93 -4.42 -16.44
N PHE A 881 -6.91 -5.30 -16.30
CA PHE A 881 -6.84 -6.70 -16.66
C PHE A 881 -8.07 -7.07 -17.49
N ALA A 882 -7.86 -7.67 -18.65
CA ALA A 882 -8.97 -8.12 -19.46
C ALA A 882 -8.64 -9.41 -20.21
N SER A 883 -9.51 -10.41 -20.10
CA SER A 883 -9.37 -11.72 -20.76
C SER A 883 -9.42 -11.64 -22.29
N ALA A 884 -9.23 -12.79 -22.94
CA ALA A 884 -9.21 -12.92 -24.40
C ALA A 884 -10.49 -12.43 -25.12
N SER A 885 -11.60 -12.26 -24.40
CA SER A 885 -12.85 -11.67 -24.93
C SER A 885 -12.78 -10.16 -25.18
N PHE A 886 -11.75 -9.49 -24.66
CA PHE A 886 -11.63 -8.03 -24.73
C PHE A 886 -11.46 -7.48 -26.15
N PRO A 887 -10.56 -8.02 -27.00
CA PRO A 887 -10.51 -7.69 -28.42
C PRO A 887 -11.87 -7.75 -29.13
N ASP A 888 -12.67 -8.78 -28.86
CA ASP A 888 -13.98 -8.98 -29.50
C ASP A 888 -14.99 -7.90 -29.07
N LEU A 889 -14.97 -7.51 -27.79
CA LEU A 889 -15.74 -6.37 -27.29
C LEU A 889 -15.36 -5.07 -28.02
N LEU A 890 -14.07 -4.81 -28.21
CA LEU A 890 -13.61 -3.57 -28.85
C LEU A 890 -13.91 -3.54 -30.36
N ALA A 891 -13.96 -4.70 -31.01
CA ALA A 891 -14.34 -4.85 -32.41
C ALA A 891 -15.86 -4.75 -32.64
N TRP A 892 -16.67 -4.55 -31.60
CA TRP A 892 -18.13 -4.42 -31.70
C TRP A 892 -18.57 -3.03 -32.22
N ASN A 893 -19.72 -2.98 -32.88
CA ASN A 893 -20.29 -1.72 -33.38
C ASN A 893 -20.78 -0.79 -32.25
N GLY A 894 -20.67 0.52 -32.45
CA GLY A 894 -21.22 1.54 -31.55
C GLY A 894 -20.19 2.29 -30.70
N TRP A 895 -18.93 1.85 -30.68
CA TRP A 895 -17.85 2.57 -30.01
C TRP A 895 -17.63 3.98 -30.59
N ASP A 896 -17.90 4.19 -31.88
CA ASP A 896 -17.84 5.49 -32.54
C ASP A 896 -18.74 6.53 -31.85
N GLN A 897 -19.93 6.13 -31.39
CA GLN A 897 -20.85 6.99 -30.64
C GLN A 897 -20.32 7.30 -29.24
N VAL A 898 -19.72 6.31 -28.57
CA VAL A 898 -19.09 6.48 -27.25
C VAL A 898 -17.93 7.46 -27.34
N PHE A 899 -17.04 7.30 -28.32
CA PHE A 899 -15.89 8.18 -28.53
C PHE A 899 -16.35 9.60 -28.87
N ASN A 900 -17.37 9.77 -29.72
CA ASN A 900 -17.95 11.09 -29.99
C ASN A 900 -18.49 11.77 -28.73
N ALA A 901 -19.29 11.05 -27.93
CA ALA A 901 -19.84 11.58 -26.68
C ALA A 901 -18.74 11.92 -25.66
N TYR A 902 -17.73 11.06 -25.55
CA TYR A 902 -16.60 11.23 -24.64
C TYR A 902 -15.76 12.46 -25.01
N LEU A 903 -15.35 12.56 -26.28
CA LEU A 903 -14.53 13.67 -26.76
C LEU A 903 -15.31 14.99 -26.71
N TYR A 904 -16.61 14.98 -26.98
CA TYR A 904 -17.47 16.14 -26.81
C TYR A 904 -17.56 16.57 -25.35
N TYR A 905 -17.75 15.63 -24.42
CA TYR A 905 -17.71 15.91 -22.98
C TYR A 905 -16.38 16.56 -22.58
N ARG A 906 -15.24 15.95 -22.94
CA ARG A 906 -13.90 16.48 -22.68
C ARG A 906 -13.69 17.88 -23.26
N SER A 907 -14.24 18.16 -24.44
CA SER A 907 -14.11 19.47 -25.09
C SER A 907 -14.89 20.60 -24.40
N LYS A 908 -15.95 20.24 -23.66
CA LYS A 908 -16.79 21.19 -22.91
C LYS A 908 -16.35 21.32 -21.46
N TYR A 909 -15.55 20.38 -20.97
CA TYR A 909 -15.04 20.38 -19.62
C TYR A 909 -14.11 21.58 -19.43
N ARG A 910 -14.58 22.57 -18.65
CA ARG A 910 -13.84 23.80 -18.35
C ARG A 910 -13.73 24.00 -16.84
N PRO A 911 -12.71 23.46 -16.17
CA PRO A 911 -12.53 23.68 -14.74
C PRO A 911 -12.10 25.13 -14.50
N GLY A 912 -13.03 25.98 -14.07
CA GLY A 912 -12.77 27.35 -13.64
C GLY A 912 -12.72 27.49 -12.10
N PRO A 913 -12.14 28.58 -11.55
CA PRO A 913 -12.11 28.84 -10.11
C PRO A 913 -13.49 29.05 -9.46
N GLN A 914 -14.52 29.35 -10.26
CA GLN A 914 -15.90 29.61 -9.82
C GLN A 914 -16.90 28.54 -10.26
N ASP A 915 -16.46 27.54 -11.03
CA ASP A 915 -17.36 26.56 -11.62
C ASP A 915 -17.55 25.38 -10.65
N ASN A 916 -18.76 25.28 -10.07
CA ASN A 916 -19.24 24.06 -9.43
C ASN A 916 -19.66 23.07 -10.54
N LEU A 917 -18.68 22.45 -11.19
CA LEU A 917 -18.96 21.28 -12.00
C LEU A 917 -19.23 20.12 -11.03
N GLU A 918 -20.36 19.43 -11.19
CA GLU A 918 -20.58 18.11 -10.56
C GLU A 918 -20.07 17.05 -11.54
N PRO A 919 -18.95 16.36 -11.28
CA PRO A 919 -18.45 15.23 -12.08
C PRO A 919 -19.49 14.14 -12.32
N ARG A 920 -20.42 13.99 -11.38
CA ARG A 920 -21.60 13.10 -11.47
C ARG A 920 -22.51 13.40 -12.66
N ASN A 921 -22.46 14.61 -13.20
CA ASN A 921 -23.14 14.99 -14.44
C ASN A 921 -22.32 14.59 -15.67
N ILE A 922 -21.86 13.33 -15.70
CA ILE A 922 -21.56 12.66 -16.96
C ILE A 922 -22.80 12.90 -17.84
N PRO A 923 -22.67 13.50 -19.03
CA PRO A 923 -23.82 13.72 -19.91
C PRO A 923 -24.57 12.41 -20.04
N SER A 924 -25.90 12.43 -19.87
CA SER A 924 -26.75 11.24 -20.08
C SER A 924 -26.33 10.54 -21.36
N ASP A 925 -26.03 11.32 -22.39
CA ASP A 925 -25.55 10.90 -23.70
C ASP A 925 -24.29 10.01 -23.67
N LEU A 926 -23.30 10.25 -22.78
CA LEU A 926 -22.10 9.41 -22.68
C LEU A 926 -22.39 8.09 -21.94
N ARG A 927 -23.16 8.15 -20.85
CA ARG A 927 -23.61 6.94 -20.14
C ARG A 927 -24.52 6.08 -21.01
N ASP A 928 -25.42 6.73 -21.74
CA ASP A 928 -26.34 6.10 -22.68
C ASP A 928 -25.58 5.53 -23.87
N ALA A 929 -24.60 6.25 -24.44
CA ALA A 929 -23.74 5.73 -25.50
C ALA A 929 -22.96 4.49 -25.05
N TYR A 930 -22.40 4.49 -23.84
CA TYR A 930 -21.71 3.31 -23.29
C TYR A 930 -22.66 2.12 -23.14
N ASN A 931 -23.88 2.36 -22.64
CA ASN A 931 -24.94 1.36 -22.58
C ASN A 931 -25.45 0.92 -23.96
N VAL A 932 -25.23 1.69 -25.02
CA VAL A 932 -25.56 1.32 -26.40
C VAL A 932 -24.45 0.49 -27.05
N ALA A 933 -23.18 0.71 -26.70
CA ALA A 933 -22.06 -0.05 -27.26
C ALA A 933 -21.80 -1.37 -26.52
N ALA A 934 -21.51 -1.30 -25.22
CA ALA A 934 -20.96 -2.45 -24.48
C ALA A 934 -22.05 -3.39 -23.92
N ARG A 935 -23.23 -2.87 -23.56
CA ARG A 935 -24.32 -3.71 -23.02
C ARG A 935 -24.92 -4.67 -24.07
N PRO A 936 -25.20 -4.27 -25.33
CA PRO A 936 -25.69 -5.21 -26.34
C PRO A 936 -24.69 -6.30 -26.68
N TYR A 937 -23.39 -5.98 -26.72
CA TYR A 937 -22.34 -6.99 -26.82
C TYR A 937 -22.45 -8.00 -25.67
N TRP A 938 -22.49 -7.52 -24.42
CA TRP A 938 -22.60 -8.40 -23.25
C TRP A 938 -23.85 -9.30 -23.29
N GLN A 939 -24.99 -8.74 -23.71
CA GLN A 939 -26.25 -9.48 -23.88
C GLN A 939 -26.23 -10.49 -25.04
N SER A 940 -25.30 -10.35 -25.98
CA SER A 940 -25.15 -11.29 -27.10
C SER A 940 -24.36 -12.55 -26.74
N LEU A 941 -23.54 -12.49 -25.69
CA LEU A 941 -22.74 -13.60 -25.18
C LEU A 941 -23.63 -14.64 -24.47
N SER A 942 -23.29 -15.92 -24.63
CA SER A 942 -23.82 -17.01 -23.82
C SER A 942 -23.38 -16.90 -22.35
N GLU A 943 -24.03 -17.64 -21.44
CA GLU A 943 -23.67 -17.64 -20.02
C GLU A 943 -22.21 -18.09 -19.79
N ASP A 944 -21.71 -19.10 -20.53
CA ASP A 944 -20.32 -19.56 -20.43
C ASP A 944 -19.33 -18.49 -20.93
N GLU A 945 -19.64 -17.83 -22.04
CA GLU A 945 -18.81 -16.73 -22.56
C GLU A 945 -18.77 -15.52 -21.60
N GLN A 946 -19.89 -15.17 -20.97
CA GLN A 946 -19.93 -14.12 -19.95
C GLN A 946 -19.10 -14.50 -18.72
N GLN A 947 -19.11 -15.77 -18.31
CA GLN A 947 -18.30 -16.23 -17.18
C GLN A 947 -16.81 -16.22 -17.51
N ARG A 948 -16.42 -16.58 -18.74
CA ARG A 948 -15.04 -16.53 -19.23
C ARG A 948 -14.54 -15.12 -19.55
N ALA A 949 -15.43 -14.14 -19.64
CA ALA A 949 -15.08 -12.74 -19.79
C ALA A 949 -14.62 -12.13 -18.45
N ILE A 950 -13.36 -12.42 -18.09
CA ILE A 950 -12.71 -11.92 -16.87
C ILE A 950 -12.19 -10.49 -17.07
N TYR A 951 -12.62 -9.55 -16.24
CA TYR A 951 -12.14 -8.17 -16.22
C TYR A 951 -11.87 -7.67 -14.79
N TYR A 952 -10.78 -6.94 -14.60
CA TYR A 952 -10.50 -6.23 -13.35
C TYR A 952 -9.90 -4.85 -13.58
N LEU A 953 -10.22 -3.93 -12.68
CA LEU A 953 -9.60 -2.61 -12.57
C LEU A 953 -9.19 -2.37 -11.11
N THR A 954 -7.94 -1.98 -10.88
CA THR A 954 -7.51 -1.50 -9.56
C THR A 954 -7.25 0.01 -9.61
N VAL A 955 -7.79 0.77 -8.67
CA VAL A 955 -7.57 2.22 -8.52
C VAL A 955 -7.27 2.56 -7.07
N GLY A 956 -6.29 3.43 -6.83
CA GLY A 956 -5.94 3.86 -5.49
C GLY A 956 -4.50 4.37 -5.40
N SER A 957 -3.79 3.93 -4.38
CA SER A 957 -2.44 4.42 -4.05
C SER A 957 -1.36 3.33 -4.13
N GLN A 958 -1.65 2.18 -4.76
CA GLN A 958 -0.72 1.05 -4.84
C GLN A 958 0.38 1.24 -5.89
N ASN A 959 1.63 1.34 -5.46
CA ASN A 959 2.79 1.54 -6.35
C ASN A 959 3.40 0.21 -6.86
N GLN A 960 4.32 0.31 -7.83
CA GLN A 960 5.12 -0.81 -8.36
C GLN A 960 6.58 -0.80 -7.86
N ASP A 961 6.75 -0.45 -6.59
CA ASP A 961 8.04 -0.30 -5.91
C ASP A 961 8.20 -1.25 -4.70
N TYR A 962 9.40 -1.30 -4.13
CA TYR A 962 9.68 -2.12 -2.94
C TYR A 962 9.07 -1.55 -1.66
N ARG A 963 9.10 -0.22 -1.50
CA ARG A 963 8.63 0.42 -0.30
C ARG A 963 7.10 0.33 -0.20
N GLY A 964 6.36 0.55 -1.29
CA GLY A 964 4.92 0.26 -1.35
C GLY A 964 4.58 -1.17 -0.92
N MET A 965 5.35 -2.15 -1.43
CA MET A 965 5.15 -3.56 -1.13
C MET A 965 5.45 -3.92 0.34
N ILE A 966 6.46 -3.34 0.96
CA ILE A 966 6.98 -3.79 2.28
C ILE A 966 6.59 -2.84 3.42
N MET A 967 6.67 -1.53 3.19
CA MET A 967 6.70 -0.51 4.24
C MET A 967 5.47 0.37 4.29
N ASP A 968 4.94 0.75 3.15
CA ASP A 968 3.89 1.76 3.13
C ASP A 968 2.51 1.14 3.36
N GLY A 969 1.62 1.96 3.92
CA GLY A 969 0.19 1.71 3.87
C GLY A 969 -0.34 2.16 2.52
N GLU A 970 -1.04 1.29 1.78
CA GLU A 970 -1.60 1.61 0.46
C GLU A 970 -3.05 1.13 0.38
N ALA A 971 -3.86 1.72 -0.48
CA ALA A 971 -5.25 1.33 -0.69
C ALA A 971 -5.49 0.99 -2.16
N ALA A 972 -6.31 -0.03 -2.40
CA ALA A 972 -6.77 -0.46 -3.71
C ALA A 972 -8.29 -0.70 -3.69
N CYS A 973 -9.03 0.04 -4.50
CA CYS A 973 -10.38 -0.33 -4.92
C CYS A 973 -10.27 -1.24 -6.13
N VAL A 974 -10.78 -2.47 -6.01
CA VAL A 974 -10.77 -3.50 -7.04
C VAL A 974 -12.19 -3.64 -7.58
N VAL A 975 -12.39 -3.29 -8.84
CA VAL A 975 -13.66 -3.50 -9.56
C VAL A 975 -13.53 -4.75 -10.40
N ALA A 976 -14.45 -5.70 -10.23
CA ALA A 976 -14.50 -6.96 -10.97
C ALA A 976 -15.62 -6.95 -12.01
N GLY A 977 -15.40 -7.66 -13.12
CA GLY A 977 -16.38 -7.84 -14.19
C GLY A 977 -16.59 -6.60 -15.05
N TYR A 978 -17.75 -6.57 -15.71
CA TYR A 978 -18.10 -5.59 -16.74
C TYR A 978 -17.91 -4.12 -16.33
N ASP A 979 -18.26 -3.75 -15.10
CA ASP A 979 -18.14 -2.37 -14.61
C ASP A 979 -16.67 -1.87 -14.58
N SER A 980 -15.69 -2.77 -14.58
CA SER A 980 -14.25 -2.40 -14.60
C SER A 980 -13.82 -1.74 -15.92
N LEU A 981 -14.60 -1.92 -16.99
CA LEU A 981 -14.36 -1.33 -18.31
C LEU A 981 -14.61 0.19 -18.37
N VAL A 982 -15.08 0.81 -17.29
CA VAL A 982 -15.27 2.27 -17.18
C VAL A 982 -13.98 3.06 -17.46
N ALA A 983 -12.82 2.48 -17.17
CA ALA A 983 -11.51 3.10 -17.40
C ALA A 983 -10.91 2.78 -18.79
N MET A 984 -11.56 1.95 -19.62
CA MET A 984 -10.97 1.40 -20.85
C MET A 984 -10.49 2.50 -21.82
N LEU A 985 -11.28 3.55 -22.03
CA LEU A 985 -10.92 4.65 -22.94
C LEU A 985 -9.63 5.33 -22.49
N ASP A 986 -9.42 5.46 -21.18
CA ASP A 986 -8.24 6.11 -20.63
C ASP A 986 -6.98 5.29 -20.89
N PHE A 987 -7.05 3.96 -20.70
CA PHE A 987 -5.95 3.06 -21.04
C PHE A 987 -5.65 3.04 -22.54
N PHE A 988 -6.67 3.19 -23.40
CA PHE A 988 -6.46 3.34 -24.84
C PHE A 988 -5.67 4.61 -25.16
N PHE A 989 -6.13 5.78 -24.69
CA PHE A 989 -5.44 7.06 -24.93
C PHE A 989 -4.03 7.06 -24.35
N MET A 990 -3.88 6.64 -23.09
CA MET A 990 -2.57 6.56 -22.43
C MET A 990 -1.58 5.64 -23.16
N SER A 991 -2.03 4.51 -23.69
CA SER A 991 -1.18 3.61 -24.48
C SER A 991 -0.68 4.26 -25.76
N GLY A 992 -1.50 5.10 -26.41
CA GLY A 992 -1.08 5.86 -27.59
C GLY A 992 -0.29 7.13 -27.29
N LEU A 993 -0.37 7.65 -26.05
CA LEU A 993 0.47 8.77 -25.57
C LEU A 993 1.82 8.30 -25.00
N THR A 994 2.06 6.98 -24.98
CA THR A 994 3.28 6.36 -24.46
C THR A 994 4.27 6.13 -25.59
N THR A 995 5.55 6.44 -25.34
CA THR A 995 6.66 6.02 -26.22
C THR A 995 7.08 4.60 -25.87
N TRP A 996 6.83 3.65 -26.77
CA TRP A 996 7.25 2.25 -26.62
C TRP A 996 8.71 2.09 -27.07
N ILE A 997 9.52 1.45 -26.24
CA ILE A 997 10.97 1.35 -26.40
C ILE A 997 11.34 -0.08 -26.77
N ASP A 998 11.99 -0.23 -27.92
CA ASP A 998 12.54 -1.51 -28.38
C ASP A 998 14.06 -1.60 -28.20
N ASP A 999 14.77 -0.47 -28.05
CA ASP A 999 16.24 -0.45 -27.88
C ASP A 999 16.66 0.16 -26.53
N PRO A 1000 17.52 -0.49 -25.73
CA PRO A 1000 18.02 0.07 -24.49
C PRO A 1000 18.76 1.42 -24.63
N GLY A 1001 19.35 1.71 -25.80
CA GLY A 1001 19.97 3.01 -26.08
C GLY A 1001 18.96 4.13 -26.25
N ASP A 1002 17.74 3.83 -26.73
CA ASP A 1002 16.65 4.80 -26.78
C ASP A 1002 16.10 5.13 -25.39
N LEU A 1003 16.11 4.16 -24.46
CA LEU A 1003 15.73 4.39 -23.05
C LEU A 1003 16.59 5.49 -22.41
N GLU A 1004 17.89 5.54 -22.70
CA GLU A 1004 18.84 6.52 -22.13
C GLU A 1004 18.42 7.97 -22.42
N LYS A 1005 17.68 8.22 -23.51
CA LYS A 1005 17.18 9.55 -23.87
C LYS A 1005 16.10 10.07 -22.92
N TYR A 1006 15.33 9.16 -22.33
CA TYR A 1006 14.18 9.49 -21.47
C TYR A 1006 14.45 9.18 -19.99
N LEU A 1007 15.30 8.18 -19.73
CA LEU A 1007 15.68 7.71 -18.40
C LEU A 1007 17.20 7.43 -18.38
N PRO A 1008 18.03 8.46 -18.12
CA PRO A 1008 19.48 8.31 -18.13
C PRO A 1008 20.02 7.39 -17.03
N ALA A 1009 20.96 6.52 -17.37
CA ALA A 1009 21.57 5.58 -16.44
C ALA A 1009 22.46 6.27 -15.40
N GLN A 1010 22.26 5.93 -14.12
CA GLN A 1010 23.17 6.35 -13.06
C GLN A 1010 24.43 5.47 -13.04
N LYS A 1011 25.58 6.06 -12.68
CA LYS A 1011 26.88 5.38 -12.63
C LYS A 1011 27.52 5.45 -11.24
N GLY A 1012 28.46 4.53 -10.99
CA GLY A 1012 29.28 4.52 -9.77
C GLY A 1012 28.46 4.46 -8.47
N TRP A 1013 28.78 5.34 -7.52
CA TRP A 1013 28.19 5.33 -6.18
C TRP A 1013 26.67 5.60 -6.16
N ARG A 1014 26.13 6.37 -7.11
CA ARG A 1014 24.68 6.67 -7.18
C ARG A 1014 23.87 5.41 -7.47
N LYS A 1015 24.33 4.60 -8.41
CA LYS A 1015 23.75 3.30 -8.75
C LYS A 1015 23.81 2.34 -7.56
N LEU A 1016 24.98 2.27 -6.90
CA LEU A 1016 25.18 1.45 -5.71
C LEU A 1016 24.21 1.84 -4.59
N LEU A 1017 24.07 3.15 -4.34
CA LEU A 1017 23.17 3.66 -3.31
C LEU A 1017 21.71 3.30 -3.63
N GLY A 1018 21.24 3.53 -4.87
CA GLY A 1018 19.88 3.17 -5.27
C GLY A 1018 19.52 1.70 -5.04
N ARG A 1019 20.49 0.78 -5.21
CA ARG A 1019 20.34 -0.64 -4.84
C ARG A 1019 20.31 -0.86 -3.33
N TYR A 1020 21.21 -0.20 -2.61
CA TYR A 1020 21.39 -0.39 -1.16
C TYR A 1020 20.19 0.06 -0.33
N ILE A 1021 19.55 1.17 -0.71
CA ILE A 1021 18.41 1.73 0.03
C ILE A 1021 17.06 1.40 -0.60
N MET A 1022 16.96 0.39 -1.47
CA MET A 1022 15.77 0.14 -2.30
C MET A 1022 14.44 0.00 -1.54
N LYS A 1023 14.44 -0.47 -0.29
CA LYS A 1023 13.22 -0.57 0.56
C LYS A 1023 12.82 0.75 1.22
N ALA A 1024 13.70 1.75 1.17
CA ALA A 1024 13.51 3.08 1.72
C ALA A 1024 13.30 4.15 0.63
N LEU A 1025 13.31 3.75 -0.64
CA LEU A 1025 12.94 4.56 -1.81
C LEU A 1025 11.45 4.39 -2.03
#